data_AF-A0A2T4AYZ7-F1
#
_entry.id   AF-A0A2T4AYZ7-F1
#
_cell.length_a   1.000
_cell.length_b   1.000
_cell.length_c   1.000
_cell.angle_alpha   90.00
_cell.angle_beta   90.00
_cell.angle_gamma   90.00
#
_symmetry.space_group_name_H-M   'P 1'
#
loop_
_entity.id
_entity.type
_entity.pdbx_description
1 polymer ?
#
loop_
_entity_poly.entity_id
_entity_poly.type
_entity_poly.pdbx_seq_one_letter_code
_entity_poly.pdbx_strand_id
1 'polypeptide(L)'
;MSVASGEGPENMYIYSPLQGHRHIRLLRLLPDWNEDAPLRSQLFEYPMPQLGEGPHMYEALSYVWGSPEKPHTLYIDEKPMPITANLHEVLLRLRNRMIERIIWIDAVCIDQTNIEERGEQIQYMAEIYSKASRVVVWLGEAADESDRALKQIRMAADEEQQKPLVTDEDRQAVLALVQRPWFRRIWVLQEVAAAQHIVMMCGSIRVDGYAFCLGLPSLLSYGDIPSHIRSVTYLMRGSIFRPKYIVNSTGGISLDIRPLGGLIDMYHAHEATERHDKIFALLGMSSDNPGESGLIPNYNIPWDQLMARLVKFILGERALVRSWVHQQAAAVFAKGRVIGIVSSVQMAKDDSRGDRQYVSIKIQDTIGPTWTVPVAVKPVEVGDIFCQLLGATSPMLVRPCGDYFSIIMVQVAPPSNAETEMMNVEQLGQSDSSFLQDFLLVWDWDSPQEETQHRDYDAWMTDRLSQYKEAESEGYLDKKTRLWNVALIMSDAGSNGESVVNMLQEMKESYIPTCGQADRRTLLCMSKLALSYGRMGRLWEAELEFWQMFWTMKSTRQASGDLMREVVSFGLMCQSHGHIIKARNFEKIAGLLEMARRYPILEDEDFAVVIADASVRGITISEKLIVRAEKKFHSTMDADEPPSRQRHEATHLEELLARAVRKGNVEATYLVLSHKKTHVNGEVLMSAVRSDDNSALWCILGREKDEVPIGENIVIIAAKRSNESVLQYLLEKHEDKIQITEEVLVTAADNQERSVLIYLLGKWKHRFQITERVAIAAAENEEFPALKILLQEKGDEIDPTMPVVMAAASNREKSVLHNLVQEKGSEIGMTEEEIMALWKKENLLAVQGFRNIHLHRQFEKKE
;
A
#
# COMPACT_ATOMS: atom_id res chain seq x y z
N MET A 1 44.75 53.41 -31.54
CA MET A 1 44.02 54.67 -31.33
C MET A 1 42.65 54.33 -30.76
N SER A 2 42.35 54.90 -29.60
CA SER A 2 41.12 54.75 -28.83
C SER A 2 39.93 55.33 -29.59
N VAL A 3 38.81 54.60 -29.67
CA VAL A 3 37.49 55.18 -29.95
C VAL A 3 36.44 54.57 -29.01
N ALA A 4 35.99 55.44 -28.11
CA ALA A 4 34.67 55.54 -27.49
C ALA A 4 34.17 54.42 -26.56
N SER A 5 34.54 54.55 -25.28
CA SER A 5 33.63 54.43 -24.15
C SER A 5 32.58 55.55 -24.20
N GLY A 6 31.28 55.22 -24.22
CA GLY A 6 30.23 56.23 -24.11
C GLY A 6 28.83 55.77 -24.50
N GLU A 7 28.32 54.68 -23.92
CA GLU A 7 26.87 54.45 -23.87
C GLU A 7 26.42 54.59 -22.42
N GLY A 8 25.90 55.78 -22.08
CA GLY A 8 25.21 55.97 -20.81
C GLY A 8 23.87 55.21 -20.78
N PRO A 9 23.27 55.01 -19.60
CA PRO A 9 21.99 54.33 -19.44
C PRO A 9 20.83 54.98 -20.21
N GLU A 10 20.98 56.22 -20.71
CA GLU A 10 19.98 56.93 -21.53
C GLU A 10 19.83 56.38 -22.97
N ASN A 11 20.76 55.53 -23.45
CA ASN A 11 20.72 54.99 -24.82
C ASN A 11 20.21 53.54 -24.92
N MET A 12 19.91 52.88 -23.80
CA MET A 12 19.39 51.51 -23.79
C MET A 12 17.94 51.45 -24.29
N TYR A 13 17.53 50.28 -24.79
CA TYR A 13 16.13 50.04 -25.11
C TYR A 13 15.26 50.12 -23.83
N ILE A 14 14.10 50.79 -23.93
CA ILE A 14 13.12 50.94 -22.84
C ILE A 14 11.77 50.45 -23.36
N TYR A 15 11.13 49.56 -22.59
CA TYR A 15 9.83 49.03 -22.94
C TYR A 15 8.74 50.10 -22.92
N SER A 16 7.87 50.08 -23.94
CA SER A 16 6.60 50.82 -23.91
C SER A 16 5.55 49.97 -23.19
N PRO A 17 4.73 50.54 -22.29
CA PRO A 17 3.63 49.82 -21.65
C PRO A 17 2.66 49.23 -22.67
N LEU A 18 2.20 48.00 -22.46
CA LEU A 18 1.22 47.36 -23.33
C LEU A 18 -0.12 48.11 -23.32
N GLN A 19 -0.78 48.21 -24.49
CA GLN A 19 -2.00 49.00 -24.67
C GLN A 19 -3.27 48.44 -24.00
N GLY A 20 -3.17 47.33 -23.27
CA GLY A 20 -4.26 46.76 -22.48
C GLY A 20 -4.08 45.27 -22.21
N HIS A 21 -5.05 44.68 -21.50
CA HIS A 21 -5.07 43.24 -21.27
C HIS A 21 -5.08 42.46 -22.59
N ARG A 22 -4.47 41.27 -22.59
CA ARG A 22 -4.35 40.37 -23.75
C ARG A 22 -3.57 40.94 -24.96
N HIS A 23 -2.59 41.79 -24.71
CA HIS A 23 -1.59 42.16 -25.72
C HIS A 23 -0.26 41.48 -25.40
N ILE A 24 0.48 41.09 -26.42
CA ILE A 24 1.85 40.56 -26.30
C ILE A 24 2.78 41.40 -27.18
N ARG A 25 4.09 41.32 -26.95
CA ARG A 25 5.07 41.86 -27.91
C ARG A 25 5.62 40.73 -28.77
N LEU A 26 5.90 41.02 -30.04
CA LEU A 26 6.57 40.10 -30.96
C LEU A 26 7.85 40.73 -31.49
N LEU A 27 8.90 39.92 -31.59
CA LEU A 27 10.19 40.33 -32.13
C LEU A 27 10.21 40.07 -33.64
N ARG A 28 10.35 41.13 -34.44
CA ARG A 28 10.71 41.03 -35.85
C ARG A 28 12.24 41.02 -35.96
N LEU A 29 12.82 39.85 -36.21
CA LEU A 29 14.25 39.67 -36.47
C LEU A 29 14.54 40.02 -37.94
N LEU A 30 15.41 41.01 -38.16
CA LEU A 30 15.74 41.50 -39.51
C LEU A 30 16.76 40.61 -40.22
N PRO A 31 16.65 40.42 -41.54
CA PRO A 31 17.59 39.64 -42.31
C PRO A 31 18.92 40.38 -42.53
N ASP A 32 20.01 39.62 -42.64
CA ASP A 32 21.29 40.15 -43.11
C ASP A 32 22.05 39.07 -43.89
N TRP A 33 22.75 39.46 -44.95
CA TRP A 33 23.58 38.57 -45.75
C TRP A 33 24.88 38.20 -45.06
N ASN A 34 25.41 39.08 -44.21
CA ASN A 34 26.62 38.86 -43.46
C ASN A 34 26.29 38.17 -42.12
N GLU A 35 26.81 36.97 -41.92
CA GLU A 35 26.60 36.20 -40.70
C GLU A 35 27.23 36.88 -39.46
N ASP A 36 28.25 37.70 -39.67
CA ASP A 36 28.91 38.48 -38.62
C ASP A 36 28.27 39.85 -38.37
N ALA A 37 27.25 40.24 -39.15
CA ALA A 37 26.58 41.51 -38.93
C ALA A 37 25.85 41.51 -37.58
N PRO A 38 25.76 42.66 -36.88
CA PRO A 38 25.00 42.78 -35.65
C PRO A 38 23.54 42.31 -35.79
N LEU A 39 23.00 41.69 -34.74
CA LEU A 39 21.59 41.31 -34.70
C LEU A 39 20.72 42.57 -34.58
N ARG A 40 19.89 42.83 -35.58
CA ARG A 40 18.94 43.94 -35.61
C ARG A 40 17.50 43.42 -35.62
N SER A 41 16.64 44.14 -34.92
CA SER A 41 15.26 43.74 -34.71
C SER A 41 14.34 44.92 -34.45
N GLN A 42 13.04 44.66 -34.51
CA GLN A 42 11.98 45.59 -34.11
C GLN A 42 11.05 44.87 -33.15
N LEU A 43 10.57 45.56 -32.11
CA LEU A 43 9.59 45.02 -31.19
C LEU A 43 8.26 45.72 -31.42
N PHE A 44 7.19 44.97 -31.64
CA PHE A 44 5.86 45.54 -31.89
C PHE A 44 4.80 44.84 -31.08
N GLU A 45 3.76 45.59 -30.71
CA GLU A 45 2.61 45.03 -30.00
C GLU A 45 1.72 44.22 -30.94
N TYR A 46 1.21 43.12 -30.42
CA TYR A 46 0.34 42.20 -31.09
C TYR A 46 -0.89 41.93 -30.20
N PRO A 47 -2.10 42.32 -30.63
CA PRO A 47 -3.31 41.98 -29.91
C PRO A 47 -3.55 40.47 -30.02
N MET A 48 -3.78 39.78 -28.91
CA MET A 48 -4.14 38.37 -28.96
C MET A 48 -5.59 38.23 -29.42
N PRO A 49 -5.86 37.68 -30.61
CA PRO A 49 -7.22 37.66 -31.15
C PRO A 49 -8.12 36.69 -30.39
N GLN A 50 -9.42 36.94 -30.48
CA GLN A 50 -10.45 36.15 -29.81
C GLN A 50 -10.54 34.74 -30.39
N LEU A 51 -11.29 33.89 -29.69
CA LEU A 51 -11.44 32.46 -29.96
C LEU A 51 -11.75 32.12 -31.42
N GLY A 52 -11.08 31.09 -31.96
CA GLY A 52 -11.43 30.45 -33.24
C GLY A 52 -10.57 30.81 -34.46
N GLU A 53 -9.65 31.78 -34.35
CA GLU A 53 -8.68 32.04 -35.42
C GLU A 53 -7.56 30.97 -35.39
N GLY A 54 -7.11 30.52 -36.57
CA GLY A 54 -6.06 29.49 -36.72
C GLY A 54 -4.68 29.93 -36.18
N PRO A 55 -3.61 29.14 -36.40
CA PRO A 55 -2.26 29.57 -36.01
C PRO A 55 -1.92 30.95 -36.58
N HIS A 56 -1.25 31.75 -35.77
CA HIS A 56 -0.81 33.08 -36.13
C HIS A 56 0.58 33.02 -36.78
N MET A 57 0.90 34.07 -37.53
CA MET A 57 2.12 34.17 -38.36
C MET A 57 3.37 34.53 -37.53
N TYR A 58 3.52 33.96 -36.34
CA TYR A 58 4.75 34.04 -35.55
C TYR A 58 5.21 32.65 -35.11
N GLU A 59 6.48 32.56 -34.73
CA GLU A 59 7.08 31.37 -34.13
C GLU A 59 7.35 31.62 -32.65
N ALA A 60 7.42 30.59 -31.82
CA ALA A 60 7.85 30.73 -30.43
C ALA A 60 9.18 30.02 -30.21
N LEU A 61 10.06 30.63 -29.43
CA LEU A 61 11.34 30.03 -29.05
C LEU A 61 11.22 29.33 -27.70
N SER A 62 11.67 28.07 -27.63
CA SER A 62 11.85 27.29 -26.40
C SER A 62 13.34 27.01 -26.22
N TYR A 63 13.97 27.62 -25.24
CA TYR A 63 15.43 27.56 -25.07
C TYR A 63 15.83 27.78 -23.61
N VAL A 64 17.04 27.38 -23.23
CA VAL A 64 17.62 27.69 -21.91
C VAL A 64 18.16 29.11 -21.92
N TRP A 65 17.80 29.97 -20.96
CA TRP A 65 18.30 31.35 -20.96
C TRP A 65 19.83 31.44 -20.91
N GLY A 66 20.48 30.53 -20.19
CA GLY A 66 21.94 30.49 -20.05
C GLY A 66 22.46 31.54 -19.07
N SER A 67 23.79 31.72 -19.04
CA SER A 67 24.41 32.67 -18.12
C SER A 67 24.17 34.12 -18.56
N PRO A 68 23.82 35.05 -17.65
CA PRO A 68 23.80 36.48 -17.92
C PRO A 68 25.20 37.10 -17.95
N GLU A 69 26.25 36.34 -17.62
CA GLU A 69 27.63 36.81 -17.67
C GLU A 69 28.06 37.09 -19.12
N LYS A 70 28.73 38.24 -19.34
CA LYS A 70 29.20 38.69 -20.66
C LYS A 70 28.07 38.74 -21.71
N PRO A 71 27.08 39.63 -21.52
CA PRO A 71 25.96 39.73 -22.44
C PRO A 71 26.42 40.17 -23.83
N HIS A 72 25.71 39.69 -24.84
CA HIS A 72 25.80 40.17 -26.22
C HIS A 72 24.72 41.23 -26.46
N THR A 73 24.78 41.92 -27.60
CA THR A 73 23.88 43.03 -27.89
C THR A 73 22.92 42.68 -29.02
N LEU A 74 21.63 42.81 -28.73
CA LEU A 74 20.55 42.85 -29.71
C LEU A 74 20.14 44.31 -29.90
N TYR A 75 20.08 44.79 -31.14
CA TYR A 75 19.59 46.14 -31.42
C TYR A 75 18.09 46.08 -31.71
N ILE A 76 17.27 46.74 -30.87
CA ILE A 76 15.83 46.92 -31.06
C ILE A 76 15.59 48.37 -31.45
N ASP A 77 15.11 48.60 -32.67
CA ASP A 77 14.91 49.96 -33.23
C ASP A 77 16.17 50.85 -33.07
N GLU A 78 17.34 50.27 -33.41
CA GLU A 78 18.68 50.85 -33.25
C GLU A 78 19.14 51.13 -31.81
N LYS A 79 18.37 50.73 -30.79
CA LYS A 79 18.78 50.81 -29.39
C LYS A 79 19.35 49.49 -28.89
N PRO A 80 20.50 49.48 -28.20
CA PRO A 80 21.07 48.27 -27.62
C PRO A 80 20.19 47.69 -26.50
N MET A 81 20.03 46.38 -26.52
CA MET A 81 19.46 45.55 -25.46
C MET A 81 20.43 44.40 -25.14
N PRO A 82 20.82 44.20 -23.87
CA PRO A 82 21.67 43.09 -23.48
C PRO A 82 20.90 41.76 -23.56
N ILE A 83 21.49 40.75 -24.20
CA ILE A 83 20.97 39.38 -24.28
C ILE A 83 22.05 38.37 -23.88
N THR A 84 21.64 37.19 -23.43
CA THR A 84 22.58 36.12 -23.06
C THR A 84 23.28 35.54 -24.29
N ALA A 85 24.43 34.89 -24.07
CA ALA A 85 25.17 34.24 -25.15
C ALA A 85 24.33 33.17 -25.87
N ASN A 86 23.57 32.35 -25.13
CA ASN A 86 22.73 31.31 -25.73
C ASN A 86 21.58 31.89 -26.58
N LEU A 87 21.00 33.02 -26.15
CA LEU A 87 19.98 33.71 -26.96
C LEU A 87 20.60 34.32 -28.23
N HIS A 88 21.80 34.88 -28.13
CA HIS A 88 22.53 35.43 -29.28
C HIS A 88 22.84 34.35 -30.32
N GLU A 89 23.34 33.19 -29.89
CA GLU A 89 23.62 32.04 -30.74
C GLU A 89 22.39 31.58 -31.52
N VAL A 90 21.27 31.34 -30.83
CA VAL A 90 20.04 30.90 -31.51
C VAL A 90 19.49 31.97 -32.46
N LEU A 91 19.53 33.25 -32.09
CA LEU A 91 19.09 34.34 -32.98
C LEU A 91 19.94 34.42 -34.25
N LEU A 92 21.27 34.25 -34.15
CA LEU A 92 22.13 34.15 -35.34
C LEU A 92 21.75 32.97 -36.23
N ARG A 93 21.46 31.81 -35.63
CA ARG A 93 21.04 30.60 -36.36
C ARG A 93 19.64 30.72 -36.97
N LEU A 94 18.76 31.51 -36.36
CA LEU A 94 17.41 31.75 -36.84
C LEU A 94 17.35 32.88 -37.87
N ARG A 95 18.29 33.83 -37.85
CA ARG A 95 18.37 34.93 -38.82
C ARG A 95 18.49 34.38 -40.23
N ASN A 96 17.55 34.77 -41.08
CA ASN A 96 17.57 34.43 -42.50
C ASN A 96 18.32 35.53 -43.28
N ARG A 97 18.89 35.19 -44.44
CA ARG A 97 19.66 36.14 -45.26
C ARG A 97 18.81 37.16 -46.02
N MET A 98 17.54 36.85 -46.25
CA MET A 98 16.67 37.63 -47.14
C MET A 98 15.34 38.04 -46.51
N ILE A 99 14.79 37.23 -45.61
CA ILE A 99 13.42 37.42 -45.11
C ILE A 99 13.44 37.63 -43.60
N GLU A 100 12.68 38.61 -43.12
CA GLU A 100 12.46 38.80 -41.69
C GLU A 100 11.71 37.62 -41.04
N ARG A 101 11.90 37.42 -39.74
CA ARG A 101 11.16 36.41 -38.98
C ARG A 101 10.48 37.05 -37.78
N ILE A 102 9.23 36.65 -37.54
CA ILE A 102 8.46 37.10 -36.37
C ILE A 102 8.50 36.00 -35.33
N ILE A 103 9.10 36.29 -34.18
CA ILE A 103 9.39 35.32 -33.12
C ILE A 103 8.95 35.90 -31.79
N TRP A 104 8.29 35.08 -30.96
CA TRP A 104 8.06 35.37 -29.55
C TRP A 104 9.16 34.72 -28.72
N ILE A 105 9.78 35.52 -27.86
CA ILE A 105 10.89 35.12 -26.97
C ILE A 105 10.60 35.73 -25.61
N ASP A 106 10.34 34.91 -24.60
CA ASP A 106 10.00 35.33 -23.24
C ASP A 106 10.95 36.37 -22.65
N ALA A 107 12.27 36.19 -22.79
CA ALA A 107 13.29 37.09 -22.28
C ALA A 107 13.33 38.48 -22.96
N VAL A 108 12.70 38.63 -24.14
CA VAL A 108 12.72 39.87 -24.94
C VAL A 108 11.34 40.50 -25.06
N CYS A 109 10.30 39.69 -25.25
CA CYS A 109 8.93 40.14 -25.49
C CYS A 109 8.21 40.56 -24.19
N ILE A 110 8.65 40.05 -23.04
CA ILE A 110 8.13 40.42 -21.72
C ILE A 110 9.12 41.37 -21.04
N ASP A 111 8.63 42.45 -20.46
CA ASP A 111 9.41 43.28 -19.56
C ASP A 111 9.64 42.53 -18.24
N GLN A 112 10.79 41.87 -18.14
CA GLN A 112 11.17 41.06 -16.97
C GLN A 112 11.35 41.89 -15.69
N THR A 113 11.45 43.23 -15.81
CA THR A 113 11.60 44.14 -14.66
C THR A 113 10.26 44.56 -14.08
N ASN A 114 9.18 44.43 -14.86
CA ASN A 114 7.82 44.71 -14.42
C ASN A 114 7.13 43.42 -13.94
N ILE A 115 7.05 43.23 -12.63
CA ILE A 115 6.48 42.03 -12.00
C ILE A 115 5.00 41.83 -12.37
N GLU A 116 4.23 42.92 -12.48
CA GLU A 116 2.81 42.85 -12.85
C GLU A 116 2.64 42.39 -14.30
N GLU A 117 3.40 42.99 -15.23
CA GLU A 117 3.43 42.57 -16.63
C GLU A 117 3.88 41.11 -16.75
N ARG A 118 4.97 40.74 -16.09
CA ARG A 118 5.50 39.37 -16.09
C ARG A 118 4.46 38.38 -15.59
N GLY A 119 3.78 38.68 -14.48
CA GLY A 119 2.71 37.84 -13.93
C GLY A 119 1.55 37.65 -14.91
N GLU A 120 1.11 38.72 -15.58
CA GLU A 120 0.04 38.67 -16.58
C GLU A 120 0.47 37.89 -17.83
N GLN A 121 1.66 38.17 -18.38
CA GLN A 121 2.16 37.51 -19.60
C GLN A 121 2.39 36.00 -19.37
N ILE A 122 2.84 35.60 -18.17
CA ILE A 122 3.01 34.19 -17.81
C ILE A 122 1.67 33.44 -17.83
N GLN A 123 0.58 34.07 -17.43
CA GLN A 123 -0.76 33.47 -17.52
C GLN A 123 -1.15 33.17 -18.98
N TYR A 124 -0.64 33.93 -19.94
CA TYR A 124 -0.91 33.74 -21.36
C TYR A 124 0.05 32.77 -22.05
N MET A 125 1.11 32.25 -21.39
CA MET A 125 2.13 31.44 -22.07
C MET A 125 1.54 30.24 -22.82
N ALA A 126 0.62 29.49 -22.23
CA ALA A 126 0.00 28.34 -22.89
C ALA A 126 -0.74 28.76 -24.18
N GLU A 127 -1.42 29.91 -24.15
CA GLU A 127 -2.08 30.49 -25.32
C GLU A 127 -1.08 30.97 -26.37
N ILE A 128 0.01 31.61 -25.95
CA ILE A 128 1.04 32.14 -26.85
C ILE A 128 1.73 31.00 -27.61
N TYR A 129 2.13 29.93 -26.92
CA TYR A 129 2.76 28.79 -27.57
C TYR A 129 1.78 28.00 -28.45
N SER A 130 0.51 27.88 -28.04
CA SER A 130 -0.51 27.20 -28.85
C SER A 130 -0.92 27.98 -30.09
N LYS A 131 -0.76 29.31 -30.11
CA LYS A 131 -1.03 30.16 -31.27
C LYS A 131 0.14 30.32 -32.23
N ALA A 132 1.36 29.98 -31.82
CA ALA A 132 2.53 30.01 -32.69
C ALA A 132 2.38 28.99 -33.85
N SER A 133 2.84 29.38 -35.04
CA SER A 133 2.90 28.51 -36.22
C SER A 133 3.83 27.31 -36.02
N ARG A 134 4.87 27.48 -35.20
CA ARG A 134 5.76 26.42 -34.71
C ARG A 134 6.48 26.87 -33.44
N VAL A 135 6.91 25.90 -32.66
CA VAL A 135 7.82 26.07 -31.53
C VAL A 135 9.19 25.55 -31.92
N VAL A 136 10.19 26.43 -31.89
CA VAL A 136 11.59 26.06 -32.13
C VAL A 136 12.22 25.73 -30.79
N VAL A 137 12.57 24.46 -30.59
CA VAL A 137 13.31 24.00 -29.42
C VAL A 137 14.81 24.10 -29.72
N TRP A 138 15.51 24.94 -28.98
CA TRP A 138 16.95 25.12 -29.10
C TRP A 138 17.70 24.39 -27.97
N LEU A 139 18.46 23.37 -28.36
CA LEU A 139 19.25 22.54 -27.46
C LEU A 139 20.69 23.08 -27.26
N GLY A 140 21.08 24.18 -27.91
CA GLY A 140 22.44 24.72 -27.90
C GLY A 140 23.22 24.41 -29.18
N GLU A 141 24.46 24.92 -29.24
CA GLU A 141 25.38 24.66 -30.34
C GLU A 141 25.80 23.18 -30.45
N ALA A 142 26.39 22.82 -31.59
CA ALA A 142 26.86 21.46 -31.85
C ALA A 142 28.03 21.11 -30.92
N ALA A 143 27.84 20.08 -30.10
CA ALA A 143 28.83 19.59 -29.12
C ALA A 143 28.46 18.17 -28.68
N ASP A 144 29.42 17.42 -28.13
CA ASP A 144 29.22 16.07 -27.59
C ASP A 144 28.52 15.11 -28.57
N GLU A 145 28.93 15.17 -29.84
CA GLU A 145 28.37 14.34 -30.93
C GLU A 145 26.85 14.54 -31.15
N SER A 146 26.31 15.71 -30.80
CA SER A 146 24.88 16.03 -30.95
C SER A 146 24.34 15.85 -32.38
N ASP A 147 25.17 16.12 -33.39
CA ASP A 147 24.80 15.99 -34.79
C ASP A 147 24.60 14.51 -35.17
N ARG A 148 25.49 13.63 -34.67
CA ARG A 148 25.36 12.17 -34.78
C ARG A 148 24.10 11.70 -34.06
N ALA A 149 23.88 12.17 -32.82
CA ALA A 149 22.70 11.81 -32.04
C ALA A 149 21.38 12.13 -32.76
N LEU A 150 21.20 13.38 -33.21
CA LEU A 150 19.98 13.79 -33.92
C LEU A 150 19.79 13.06 -35.24
N LYS A 151 20.87 12.77 -35.98
CA LYS A 151 20.81 11.99 -37.21
C LYS A 151 20.32 10.56 -36.92
N GLN A 152 20.85 9.90 -35.90
CA GLN A 152 20.44 8.54 -35.53
C GLN A 152 18.99 8.49 -35.05
N ILE A 153 18.57 9.45 -34.22
CA ILE A 153 17.17 9.56 -33.77
C ILE A 153 16.24 9.67 -34.98
N ARG A 154 16.57 10.54 -35.95
CA ARG A 154 15.77 10.69 -37.17
C ARG A 154 15.71 9.41 -38.00
N MET A 155 16.83 8.70 -38.15
CA MET A 155 16.87 7.43 -38.89
C MET A 155 16.08 6.32 -38.18
N ALA A 156 16.16 6.25 -36.85
CA ALA A 156 15.44 5.26 -36.05
C ALA A 156 13.93 5.48 -36.01
N ALA A 157 13.46 6.69 -36.34
CA ALA A 157 12.05 7.03 -36.45
C ALA A 157 11.41 6.58 -37.77
N ASP A 158 12.22 6.26 -38.79
CA ASP A 158 11.78 5.84 -40.12
C ASP A 158 11.70 4.31 -40.19
N GLU A 159 10.49 3.75 -40.05
CA GLU A 159 10.23 2.31 -39.98
C GLU A 159 10.59 1.54 -41.27
N GLU A 160 10.68 2.23 -42.42
CA GLU A 160 11.05 1.62 -43.71
C GLU A 160 12.57 1.43 -43.86
N GLN A 161 13.38 2.12 -43.05
CA GLN A 161 14.82 1.88 -43.00
C GLN A 161 15.11 0.70 -42.07
N GLN A 162 15.95 -0.23 -42.53
CA GLN A 162 16.41 -1.37 -41.74
C GLN A 162 16.90 -0.88 -40.38
N LYS A 163 16.29 -1.33 -39.27
CA LYS A 163 16.65 -0.90 -37.89
C LYS A 163 18.18 -0.92 -37.76
N PRO A 164 18.84 0.24 -37.62
CA PRO A 164 20.30 0.27 -37.61
C PRO A 164 20.80 -0.56 -36.44
N LEU A 165 21.92 -1.29 -36.65
CA LEU A 165 22.70 -1.84 -35.54
C LEU A 165 23.16 -0.66 -34.68
N VAL A 166 22.45 -0.41 -33.59
CA VAL A 166 22.76 0.68 -32.66
C VAL A 166 24.11 0.39 -32.03
N THR A 167 25.10 1.24 -32.29
CA THR A 167 26.41 1.12 -31.64
C THR A 167 26.37 1.74 -30.24
N ASP A 168 27.27 1.32 -29.35
CA ASP A 168 27.39 1.93 -28.02
C ASP A 168 27.71 3.43 -28.10
N GLU A 169 28.43 3.87 -29.13
CA GLU A 169 28.75 5.27 -29.38
C GLU A 169 27.52 6.08 -29.78
N ASP A 170 26.61 5.51 -30.59
CA ASP A 170 25.33 6.15 -30.91
C ASP A 170 24.50 6.32 -29.64
N ARG A 171 24.47 5.29 -28.78
CA ARG A 171 23.78 5.33 -27.49
C ARG A 171 24.34 6.43 -26.58
N GLN A 172 25.67 6.54 -26.49
CA GLN A 172 26.33 7.59 -25.69
C GLN A 172 26.04 9.00 -26.22
N ALA A 173 26.09 9.20 -27.54
CA ALA A 173 25.77 10.49 -28.15
C ALA A 173 24.32 10.91 -27.87
N VAL A 174 23.36 9.98 -27.97
CA VAL A 174 21.95 10.24 -27.63
C VAL A 174 21.80 10.55 -26.14
N LEU A 175 22.46 9.81 -25.25
CA LEU A 175 22.44 10.09 -23.81
C LEU A 175 22.99 11.49 -23.49
N ALA A 176 24.12 11.89 -24.09
CA ALA A 176 24.69 13.22 -23.91
C ALA A 176 23.72 14.32 -24.39
N LEU A 177 23.04 14.11 -25.52
CA LEU A 177 22.06 15.05 -26.05
C LEU A 177 20.86 15.24 -25.10
N VAL A 178 20.26 14.15 -24.61
CA VAL A 178 19.08 14.24 -23.73
C VAL A 178 19.42 14.71 -22.30
N GLN A 179 20.69 14.63 -21.91
CA GLN A 179 21.16 15.19 -20.63
C GLN A 179 21.32 16.72 -20.65
N ARG A 180 21.16 17.38 -21.81
CA ARG A 180 21.27 18.83 -21.91
C ARG A 180 20.22 19.55 -21.04
N PRO A 181 20.53 20.73 -20.46
CA PRO A 181 19.69 21.36 -19.44
C PRO A 181 18.25 21.67 -19.85
N TRP A 182 18.00 21.84 -21.15
CA TRP A 182 16.66 22.14 -21.67
C TRP A 182 15.62 21.11 -21.20
N PHE A 183 15.95 19.81 -21.23
CA PHE A 183 15.02 18.75 -20.86
C PHE A 183 14.65 18.71 -19.37
N ARG A 184 15.40 19.42 -18.51
CA ARG A 184 15.16 19.42 -17.06
C ARG A 184 14.29 20.57 -16.60
N ARG A 185 14.08 21.60 -17.41
CA ARG A 185 13.36 22.81 -17.00
C ARG A 185 11.87 22.54 -16.89
N ILE A 186 11.20 23.13 -15.90
CA ILE A 186 9.76 22.95 -15.79
C ILE A 186 8.97 23.71 -16.86
N TRP A 187 9.43 24.90 -17.25
CA TRP A 187 8.76 25.73 -18.25
C TRP A 187 8.61 25.04 -19.61
N VAL A 188 9.60 24.22 -20.02
CA VAL A 188 9.57 23.56 -21.33
C VAL A 188 8.40 22.60 -21.48
N LEU A 189 7.84 22.09 -20.38
CA LEU A 189 6.70 21.19 -20.38
C LEU A 189 5.46 21.84 -21.00
N GLN A 190 5.11 23.04 -20.56
CA GLN A 190 3.96 23.78 -21.11
C GLN A 190 4.23 24.23 -22.55
N GLU A 191 5.47 24.63 -22.85
CA GLU A 191 5.89 25.11 -24.17
C GLU A 191 5.71 24.03 -25.25
N VAL A 192 6.17 22.81 -24.98
CA VAL A 192 6.00 21.69 -25.93
C VAL A 192 4.62 21.05 -25.86
N ALA A 193 3.94 21.12 -24.71
CA ALA A 193 2.59 20.58 -24.61
C ALA A 193 1.58 21.39 -25.42
N ALA A 194 1.77 22.71 -25.50
CA ALA A 194 0.94 23.65 -26.23
C ALA A 194 1.23 23.72 -27.75
N ALA A 195 2.45 23.33 -28.16
CA ALA A 195 2.93 23.53 -29.52
C ALA A 195 2.07 22.84 -30.59
N GLN A 196 1.80 23.54 -31.71
CA GLN A 196 1.16 22.92 -32.88
C GLN A 196 2.14 22.10 -33.73
N HIS A 197 3.39 22.55 -33.80
CA HIS A 197 4.46 21.92 -34.56
C HIS A 197 5.78 22.22 -33.85
N ILE A 198 6.57 21.19 -33.55
CA ILE A 198 7.81 21.30 -32.79
C ILE A 198 8.99 21.01 -33.70
N VAL A 199 9.97 21.91 -33.72
CA VAL A 199 11.25 21.69 -34.41
C VAL A 199 12.36 21.62 -33.38
N MET A 200 12.96 20.45 -33.21
CA MET A 200 14.14 20.24 -32.38
C MET A 200 15.37 20.70 -33.14
N MET A 201 16.13 21.63 -32.58
CA MET A 201 17.30 22.24 -33.20
C MET A 201 18.52 22.18 -32.27
N CYS A 202 19.64 21.71 -32.81
CA CYS A 202 20.94 21.69 -32.15
C CYS A 202 22.01 22.04 -33.18
N GLY A 203 22.78 23.10 -32.95
CA GLY A 203 23.67 23.65 -33.97
C GLY A 203 22.93 23.93 -35.28
N SER A 204 23.38 23.35 -36.39
CA SER A 204 22.71 23.45 -37.70
C SER A 204 21.69 22.35 -37.98
N ILE A 205 21.64 21.29 -37.17
CA ILE A 205 20.77 20.13 -37.42
C ILE A 205 19.37 20.38 -36.86
N ARG A 206 18.37 19.97 -37.64
CA ARG A 206 16.95 20.08 -37.29
C ARG A 206 16.26 18.73 -37.44
N VAL A 207 15.42 18.39 -36.48
CA VAL A 207 14.59 17.17 -36.47
C VAL A 207 13.17 17.56 -36.05
N ASP A 208 12.18 16.95 -36.68
CA ASP A 208 10.78 17.11 -36.28
C ASP A 208 10.54 16.52 -34.87
N GLY A 209 9.77 17.20 -34.03
CA GLY A 209 9.53 16.78 -32.65
C GLY A 209 8.83 15.42 -32.52
N TYR A 210 7.94 15.07 -33.45
CA TYR A 210 7.28 13.78 -33.46
C TYR A 210 8.25 12.67 -33.88
N ALA A 211 9.06 12.91 -34.91
CA ALA A 211 10.15 12.01 -35.30
C ALA A 211 11.15 11.81 -34.15
N PHE A 212 11.49 12.86 -33.40
CA PHE A 212 12.34 12.74 -32.21
C PHE A 212 11.75 11.77 -31.17
N CYS A 213 10.45 11.88 -30.89
CA CYS A 213 9.77 11.03 -29.92
C CYS A 213 9.64 9.57 -30.37
N LEU A 214 9.54 9.30 -31.67
CA LEU A 214 9.50 7.93 -32.21
C LEU A 214 10.88 7.27 -32.24
N GLY A 215 11.93 8.02 -32.59
CA GLY A 215 13.27 7.48 -32.72
C GLY A 215 13.97 7.20 -31.38
N LEU A 216 13.70 8.01 -30.35
CA LEU A 216 14.39 7.93 -29.07
C LEU A 216 14.25 6.55 -28.36
N PRO A 217 13.04 5.97 -28.21
CA PRO A 217 12.86 4.67 -27.56
C PRO A 217 13.47 3.49 -28.33
N SER A 218 13.78 3.67 -29.62
CA SER A 218 14.45 2.65 -30.44
C SER A 218 15.96 2.62 -30.23
N LEU A 219 16.54 3.66 -29.63
CA LEU A 219 17.99 3.82 -29.41
C LEU A 219 18.41 3.64 -27.95
N LEU A 220 17.49 3.89 -27.01
CA LEU A 220 17.72 3.74 -25.58
C LEU A 220 16.77 2.70 -25.00
N SER A 221 17.26 1.84 -24.11
CA SER A 221 16.38 0.96 -23.34
C SER A 221 15.48 1.81 -22.44
N TYR A 222 14.25 1.35 -22.18
CA TYR A 222 13.29 2.09 -21.36
C TYR A 222 13.85 2.50 -19.97
N GLY A 223 14.67 1.64 -19.35
CA GLY A 223 15.32 1.93 -18.06
C GLY A 223 16.46 2.95 -18.14
N ASP A 224 17.01 3.20 -19.33
CA ASP A 224 18.11 4.16 -19.53
C ASP A 224 17.59 5.60 -19.68
N ILE A 225 16.29 5.78 -19.98
CA ILE A 225 15.69 7.10 -20.21
C ILE A 225 15.23 7.70 -18.87
N PRO A 226 15.82 8.83 -18.42
CA PRO A 226 15.40 9.47 -17.18
C PRO A 226 13.92 9.91 -17.22
N SER A 227 13.25 9.93 -16.06
CA SER A 227 11.83 10.29 -15.92
C SER A 227 11.47 11.67 -16.49
N HIS A 228 12.32 12.67 -16.34
CA HIS A 228 12.13 14.01 -16.90
C HIS A 228 12.15 14.00 -18.44
N ILE A 229 12.94 13.14 -19.08
CA ILE A 229 12.93 12.99 -20.55
C ILE A 229 11.62 12.34 -21.02
N ARG A 230 11.20 11.27 -20.35
CA ARG A 230 9.90 10.61 -20.65
C ARG A 230 8.75 11.60 -20.55
N SER A 231 8.75 12.43 -19.52
CA SER A 231 7.78 13.51 -19.30
C SER A 231 7.68 14.47 -20.48
N VAL A 232 8.81 15.01 -20.91
CA VAL A 232 8.89 15.95 -22.05
C VAL A 232 8.44 15.27 -23.34
N THR A 233 8.95 14.07 -23.64
CA THR A 233 8.60 13.33 -24.87
C THR A 233 7.12 12.94 -24.93
N TYR A 234 6.50 12.61 -23.79
CA TYR A 234 5.06 12.37 -23.68
C TYR A 234 4.27 13.63 -24.07
N LEU A 235 4.64 14.78 -23.50
CA LEU A 235 3.97 16.04 -23.79
C LEU A 235 4.15 16.44 -25.25
N MET A 236 5.37 16.34 -25.78
CA MET A 236 5.68 16.58 -27.19
C MET A 236 4.86 15.68 -28.12
N ARG A 237 4.88 14.36 -27.91
CA ARG A 237 4.18 13.39 -28.77
C ARG A 237 2.68 13.57 -28.74
N GLY A 238 2.11 13.92 -27.58
CA GLY A 238 0.69 14.16 -27.43
C GLY A 238 0.19 15.46 -28.06
N SER A 239 1.07 16.44 -28.31
CA SER A 239 0.70 17.79 -28.75
C SER A 239 -0.15 17.80 -30.03
N ILE A 240 0.19 16.94 -31.00
CA ILE A 240 -0.53 16.82 -32.28
C ILE A 240 -1.97 16.30 -32.16
N PHE A 241 -2.30 15.64 -31.05
CA PHE A 241 -3.63 15.04 -30.81
C PHE A 241 -4.49 15.90 -29.88
N ARG A 242 -3.93 16.94 -29.24
CA ARG A 242 -4.66 17.76 -28.28
C ARG A 242 -5.58 18.77 -28.98
N PRO A 243 -6.77 19.03 -28.44
CA PRO A 243 -7.52 20.24 -28.80
C PRO A 243 -6.63 21.46 -28.56
N LYS A 244 -6.69 22.45 -29.46
CA LYS A 244 -5.78 23.62 -29.41
C LYS A 244 -5.82 24.35 -28.07
N TYR A 245 -7.00 24.41 -27.44
CA TYR A 245 -7.24 24.84 -26.07
C TYR A 245 -8.73 24.67 -25.73
N ILE A 246 -9.07 24.69 -24.43
CA ILE A 246 -10.44 24.85 -23.92
C ILE A 246 -10.55 26.20 -23.21
N VAL A 247 -11.69 26.88 -23.38
CA VAL A 247 -12.03 28.08 -22.60
C VAL A 247 -12.68 27.63 -21.32
N ASN A 248 -12.03 27.90 -20.21
CA ASN A 248 -12.59 27.63 -18.89
C ASN A 248 -13.74 28.62 -18.63
N SER A 249 -14.65 28.29 -17.72
CA SER A 249 -15.86 29.07 -17.42
C SER A 249 -15.58 30.54 -17.02
N THR A 250 -14.34 30.87 -16.66
CA THR A 250 -13.83 32.19 -16.28
C THR A 250 -13.14 32.96 -17.42
N GLY A 251 -13.08 32.42 -18.64
CA GLY A 251 -12.41 33.06 -19.79
C GLY A 251 -10.90 32.83 -19.87
N GLY A 252 -10.32 32.02 -18.97
CA GLY A 252 -8.94 31.54 -19.03
C GLY A 252 -8.77 30.39 -20.03
N ILE A 253 -7.56 30.23 -20.56
CA ILE A 253 -7.21 29.21 -21.55
C ILE A 253 -6.42 28.09 -20.87
N SER A 254 -6.92 26.87 -20.99
CA SER A 254 -6.26 25.64 -20.53
C SER A 254 -5.98 24.69 -21.69
N LEU A 255 -4.87 23.96 -21.60
CA LEU A 255 -4.56 22.83 -22.49
C LEU A 255 -5.32 21.54 -22.14
N ASP A 256 -6.09 21.53 -21.06
CA ASP A 256 -6.93 20.41 -20.58
C ASP A 256 -6.17 19.07 -20.55
N ILE A 257 -4.97 19.08 -19.98
CA ILE A 257 -4.11 17.90 -20.00
C ILE A 257 -4.50 16.94 -18.88
N ARG A 258 -4.40 17.40 -17.62
CA ARG A 258 -4.70 16.66 -16.39
C ARG A 258 -5.00 17.64 -15.26
N PRO A 259 -5.65 17.20 -14.17
CA PRO A 259 -5.78 18.02 -12.96
C PRO A 259 -4.41 18.43 -12.40
N LEU A 260 -4.36 19.57 -11.70
CA LEU A 260 -3.10 20.17 -11.26
C LEU A 260 -2.32 19.23 -10.33
N GLY A 261 -3.01 18.49 -9.46
CA GLY A 261 -2.38 17.51 -8.57
C GLY A 261 -1.61 16.43 -9.32
N GLY A 262 -2.20 15.89 -10.39
CA GLY A 262 -1.53 14.90 -11.24
C GLY A 262 -0.34 15.48 -12.01
N LEU A 263 -0.41 16.73 -12.46
CA LEU A 263 0.72 17.41 -13.09
C LEU A 263 1.88 17.62 -12.11
N ILE A 264 1.59 18.02 -10.88
CA ILE A 264 2.59 18.18 -9.82
C ILE A 264 3.25 16.84 -9.50
N ASP A 265 2.48 15.77 -9.32
CA ASP A 265 3.00 14.42 -9.04
C ASP A 265 3.99 13.94 -10.10
N MET A 266 3.75 14.30 -11.37
CA MET A 266 4.61 13.92 -12.50
C MET A 266 5.83 14.83 -12.66
N TYR A 267 5.71 16.14 -12.37
CA TYR A 267 6.65 17.13 -12.90
C TYR A 267 7.38 18.00 -11.88
N HIS A 268 7.04 17.99 -10.58
CA HIS A 268 7.65 18.89 -9.58
C HIS A 268 9.18 18.75 -9.39
N ALA A 269 9.76 17.64 -9.86
CA ALA A 269 11.21 17.42 -9.86
C ALA A 269 11.97 18.14 -10.98
N HIS A 270 11.26 18.74 -11.95
CA HIS A 270 11.90 19.58 -12.96
C HIS A 270 12.52 20.83 -12.30
N GLU A 271 13.63 21.27 -12.86
CA GLU A 271 14.43 22.40 -12.42
C GLU A 271 13.71 23.72 -12.71
N ALA A 272 13.81 24.64 -11.76
CA ALA A 272 13.24 25.97 -11.81
C ALA A 272 14.20 26.96 -11.15
N THR A 273 14.39 28.14 -11.76
CA THR A 273 15.20 29.21 -11.17
C THR A 273 14.51 29.78 -9.94
N GLU A 274 13.21 30.09 -10.06
CA GLU A 274 12.34 30.51 -8.97
C GLU A 274 11.45 29.35 -8.53
N ARG A 275 11.31 29.12 -7.23
CA ARG A 275 10.56 27.96 -6.71
C ARG A 275 9.08 28.00 -7.11
N HIS A 276 8.50 29.20 -7.19
CA HIS A 276 7.12 29.43 -7.65
C HIS A 276 6.83 28.84 -9.03
N ASP A 277 7.83 28.80 -9.90
CA ASP A 277 7.68 28.27 -11.26
C ASP A 277 7.34 26.77 -11.24
N LYS A 278 7.67 26.05 -10.16
CA LYS A 278 7.26 24.64 -9.99
C LYS A 278 5.75 24.43 -10.01
N ILE A 279 4.99 25.49 -9.70
CA ILE A 279 3.53 25.49 -9.71
C ILE A 279 3.04 26.30 -10.92
N PHE A 280 3.56 27.52 -11.13
CA PHE A 280 3.06 28.43 -12.15
C PHE A 280 3.23 27.89 -13.58
N ALA A 281 4.31 27.14 -13.86
CA ALA A 281 4.54 26.54 -15.18
C ALA A 281 3.54 25.44 -15.53
N LEU A 282 2.76 24.93 -14.57
CA LEU A 282 1.80 23.84 -14.77
C LEU A 282 0.36 24.34 -14.83
N LEU A 283 0.08 25.59 -14.45
CA LEU A 283 -1.29 26.13 -14.38
C LEU A 283 -1.98 26.13 -15.75
N GLY A 284 -1.28 26.51 -16.82
CA GLY A 284 -1.84 26.51 -18.18
C GLY A 284 -2.09 25.12 -18.76
N MET A 285 -1.52 24.08 -18.14
CA MET A 285 -1.73 22.68 -18.51
C MET A 285 -2.92 22.04 -17.77
N SER A 286 -3.41 22.66 -16.69
CA SER A 286 -4.35 22.04 -15.77
C SER A 286 -5.78 21.96 -16.32
N SER A 287 -6.42 20.80 -16.22
CA SER A 287 -7.84 20.62 -16.59
C SER A 287 -8.82 21.19 -15.56
N ASP A 288 -8.37 21.44 -14.32
CA ASP A 288 -9.16 22.11 -13.28
C ASP A 288 -8.97 23.64 -13.34
N ASN A 289 -9.71 24.39 -12.51
CA ASN A 289 -9.66 25.86 -12.49
C ASN A 289 -8.96 26.39 -11.22
N PRO A 290 -7.62 26.33 -11.14
CA PRO A 290 -6.87 26.76 -9.96
C PRO A 290 -7.00 28.28 -9.71
N GLY A 291 -7.33 29.06 -10.74
CA GLY A 291 -7.52 30.50 -10.64
C GLY A 291 -8.64 30.91 -9.68
N GLU A 292 -9.73 30.14 -9.59
CA GLU A 292 -10.83 30.41 -8.62
C GLU A 292 -10.38 30.31 -7.16
N SER A 293 -9.34 29.52 -6.90
CA SER A 293 -8.76 29.34 -5.56
C SER A 293 -7.58 30.30 -5.28
N GLY A 294 -7.37 31.29 -6.16
CA GLY A 294 -6.29 32.27 -6.01
C GLY A 294 -4.88 31.70 -6.28
N LEU A 295 -4.79 30.58 -7.00
CA LEU A 295 -3.54 30.05 -7.55
C LEU A 295 -3.31 30.67 -8.93
N ILE A 296 -2.83 31.91 -8.92
CA ILE A 296 -2.43 32.66 -10.10
C ILE A 296 -0.95 33.08 -9.97
N PRO A 297 -0.22 33.25 -11.10
CA PRO A 297 1.15 33.75 -11.09
C PRO A 297 1.28 35.08 -10.35
N ASN A 298 1.93 35.03 -9.19
CA ASN A 298 2.25 36.19 -8.37
C ASN A 298 3.54 35.88 -7.59
N TYR A 299 4.65 36.51 -7.98
CA TYR A 299 5.95 36.26 -7.35
C TYR A 299 6.13 36.97 -6.00
N ASN A 300 5.20 37.84 -5.59
CA ASN A 300 5.24 38.49 -4.28
C ASN A 300 4.67 37.61 -3.16
N ILE A 301 3.97 36.52 -3.48
CA ILE A 301 3.45 35.61 -2.45
C ILE A 301 4.61 34.83 -1.81
N PRO A 302 4.68 34.73 -0.48
CA PRO A 302 5.62 33.83 0.17
C PRO A 302 5.35 32.36 -0.22
N TRP A 303 6.42 31.58 -0.34
CA TRP A 303 6.37 30.19 -0.81
C TRP A 303 5.50 29.29 0.08
N ASP A 304 5.56 29.45 1.40
CA ASP A 304 4.75 28.72 2.37
C ASP A 304 3.26 28.95 2.14
N GLN A 305 2.85 30.19 1.90
CA GLN A 305 1.45 30.53 1.61
C GLN A 305 0.99 29.95 0.28
N LEU A 306 1.85 29.97 -0.75
CA LEU A 306 1.56 29.36 -2.04
C LEU A 306 1.38 27.84 -1.92
N MET A 307 2.29 27.18 -1.20
CA MET A 307 2.22 25.73 -0.94
C MET A 307 0.95 25.36 -0.16
N ALA A 308 0.58 26.15 0.85
CA ALA A 308 -0.66 25.93 1.61
C ALA A 308 -1.91 26.05 0.72
N ARG A 309 -1.96 27.04 -0.18
CA ARG A 309 -3.05 27.18 -1.17
C ARG A 309 -3.11 25.99 -2.13
N LEU A 310 -1.96 25.52 -2.62
CA LEU A 310 -1.88 24.35 -3.49
C LEU A 310 -2.45 23.11 -2.80
N VAL A 311 -2.00 22.82 -1.58
CA VAL A 311 -2.47 21.65 -0.83
C VAL A 311 -3.96 21.72 -0.55
N LYS A 312 -4.48 22.87 -0.14
CA LYS A 312 -5.93 23.06 0.09
C LYS A 312 -6.76 22.92 -1.18
N PHE A 313 -6.25 23.40 -2.31
CA PHE A 313 -6.88 23.22 -3.61
C PHE A 313 -7.01 21.73 -3.98
N ILE A 314 -5.95 20.95 -3.77
CA ILE A 314 -5.91 19.54 -4.18
C ILE A 314 -6.61 18.62 -3.17
N LEU A 315 -6.31 18.78 -1.87
CA LEU A 315 -6.76 17.86 -0.81
C LEU A 315 -8.01 18.36 -0.06
N GLY A 316 -8.46 19.58 -0.35
CA GLY A 316 -9.65 20.21 0.23
C GLY A 316 -9.36 21.06 1.47
N GLU A 317 -10.30 21.98 1.77
CA GLU A 317 -10.19 22.97 2.85
C GLU A 317 -10.21 22.37 4.27
N ARG A 318 -10.60 21.09 4.42
CA ARG A 318 -10.64 20.41 5.72
C ARG A 318 -9.26 19.93 6.19
N ALA A 319 -8.28 19.89 5.30
CA ALA A 319 -6.92 19.52 5.64
C ALA A 319 -6.21 20.68 6.34
N LEU A 320 -5.62 20.41 7.50
CA LEU A 320 -4.76 21.36 8.18
C LEU A 320 -3.36 21.28 7.57
N VAL A 321 -2.91 22.37 6.95
CA VAL A 321 -1.63 22.41 6.24
C VAL A 321 -0.62 23.24 7.00
N ARG A 322 0.62 22.75 7.05
CA ARG A 322 1.80 23.47 7.53
C ARG A 322 2.89 23.39 6.48
N SER A 323 3.46 24.54 6.14
CA SER A 323 4.52 24.70 5.14
C SER A 323 5.57 25.68 5.66
N TRP A 324 6.71 25.77 4.99
CA TRP A 324 7.84 26.60 5.45
C TRP A 324 8.41 27.45 4.31
N VAL A 325 8.77 28.69 4.62
CA VAL A 325 9.24 29.68 3.62
C VAL A 325 10.46 29.17 2.83
N HIS A 326 11.37 28.46 3.51
CA HIS A 326 12.65 28.05 2.92
C HIS A 326 12.68 26.60 2.44
N GLN A 327 11.56 25.87 2.45
CA GLN A 327 11.53 24.44 2.08
C GLN A 327 10.37 24.09 1.16
N GLN A 328 10.61 23.16 0.24
CA GLN A 328 9.60 22.63 -0.67
C GLN A 328 8.93 21.41 -0.04
N ALA A 329 8.42 21.61 1.18
CA ALA A 329 7.75 20.57 1.95
C ALA A 329 6.48 21.11 2.62
N ALA A 330 5.51 20.22 2.82
CA ALA A 330 4.33 20.48 3.62
C ALA A 330 3.99 19.27 4.51
N ALA A 331 3.58 19.54 5.75
CA ALA A 331 2.91 18.58 6.61
C ALA A 331 1.40 18.82 6.55
N VAL A 332 0.64 17.74 6.38
CA VAL A 332 -0.82 17.78 6.24
C VAL A 332 -1.44 16.87 7.28
N PHE A 333 -2.30 17.44 8.12
CA PHE A 333 -3.11 16.70 9.08
C PHE A 333 -4.53 16.62 8.54
N ALA A 334 -5.01 15.41 8.34
CA ALA A 334 -6.31 15.19 7.74
C ALA A 334 -6.97 13.93 8.28
N LYS A 335 -8.29 13.89 8.23
CA LYS A 335 -9.05 12.65 8.43
C LYS A 335 -9.30 11.99 7.09
N GLY A 336 -9.20 10.68 7.01
CA GLY A 336 -9.39 9.95 5.76
C GLY A 336 -9.87 8.52 5.98
N ARG A 337 -10.23 7.86 4.88
CA ARG A 337 -10.59 6.44 4.85
C ARG A 337 -9.52 5.67 4.10
N VAL A 338 -9.18 4.50 4.63
CA VAL A 338 -8.29 3.55 3.96
C VAL A 338 -9.12 2.72 2.99
N ILE A 339 -8.67 2.63 1.74
CA ILE A 339 -9.32 1.82 0.71
C ILE A 339 -8.60 0.48 0.57
N GLY A 340 -7.27 0.47 0.59
CA GLY A 340 -6.49 -0.76 0.46
C GLY A 340 -4.98 -0.52 0.43
N ILE A 341 -4.25 -1.57 0.08
CA ILE A 341 -2.79 -1.57 -0.01
C ILE A 341 -2.36 -2.01 -1.41
N VAL A 342 -1.31 -1.39 -1.94
CA VAL A 342 -0.72 -1.77 -3.24
C VAL A 342 -0.09 -3.16 -3.11
N SER A 343 -0.56 -4.10 -3.92
CA SER A 343 -0.11 -5.50 -3.92
C SER A 343 0.84 -5.83 -5.07
N SER A 344 0.72 -5.12 -6.20
CA SER A 344 1.68 -5.23 -7.30
C SER A 344 1.73 -3.97 -8.14
N VAL A 345 2.90 -3.68 -8.70
CA VAL A 345 3.12 -2.58 -9.64
C VAL A 345 3.78 -3.15 -10.89
N GLN A 346 3.20 -2.87 -12.05
CA GLN A 346 3.73 -3.31 -13.34
C GLN A 346 3.76 -2.13 -14.31
N MET A 347 4.88 -1.91 -15.00
CA MET A 347 4.92 -0.94 -16.09
C MET A 347 4.03 -1.43 -17.25
N ALA A 348 3.34 -0.51 -17.93
CA ALA A 348 2.53 -0.87 -19.09
C ALA A 348 3.43 -1.38 -20.22
N LYS A 349 3.31 -2.67 -20.57
CA LYS A 349 4.15 -3.35 -21.57
C LYS A 349 3.81 -2.96 -23.01
N ASP A 350 2.57 -2.52 -23.19
CA ASP A 350 1.90 -2.15 -24.43
C ASP A 350 2.01 -0.64 -24.73
N ASP A 351 2.62 0.13 -23.84
CA ASP A 351 2.64 1.58 -23.95
C ASP A 351 3.90 2.08 -24.64
N SER A 352 3.77 2.45 -25.91
CA SER A 352 4.80 3.24 -26.62
C SER A 352 5.04 4.63 -26.00
N ARG A 353 4.23 5.05 -25.00
CA ARG A 353 4.34 6.36 -24.32
C ARG A 353 5.19 6.30 -23.05
N GLY A 354 5.29 5.14 -22.40
CA GLY A 354 6.23 4.95 -21.29
C GLY A 354 5.94 5.79 -20.04
N ASP A 355 4.70 6.23 -19.85
CA ASP A 355 4.29 7.15 -18.79
C ASP A 355 3.19 6.56 -17.89
N ARG A 356 2.84 5.28 -18.07
CA ARG A 356 1.78 4.59 -17.34
C ARG A 356 2.27 3.34 -16.63
N GLN A 357 1.68 3.09 -15.47
CA GLN A 357 1.89 1.88 -14.67
C GLN A 357 0.54 1.33 -14.20
N TYR A 358 0.46 0.01 -14.15
CA TYR A 358 -0.65 -0.76 -13.60
C TYR A 358 -0.37 -1.04 -12.12
N VAL A 359 -1.25 -0.53 -11.24
CA VAL A 359 -1.15 -0.66 -9.79
C VAL A 359 -2.32 -1.49 -9.30
N SER A 360 -2.07 -2.73 -8.90
CA SER A 360 -3.08 -3.60 -8.32
C SER A 360 -3.23 -3.30 -6.83
N ILE A 361 -4.48 -3.14 -6.39
CA ILE A 361 -4.81 -2.80 -5.01
C ILE A 361 -5.46 -4.02 -4.38
N LYS A 362 -4.97 -4.42 -3.21
CA LYS A 362 -5.65 -5.39 -2.34
C LYS A 362 -6.55 -4.61 -1.39
N ILE A 363 -7.84 -4.94 -1.36
CA ILE A 363 -8.81 -4.31 -0.46
C ILE A 363 -9.04 -5.28 0.68
N GLN A 364 -8.47 -4.98 1.84
CA GLN A 364 -8.41 -5.92 2.98
C GLN A 364 -7.83 -7.28 2.55
N ASP A 365 -8.68 -8.27 2.34
CA ASP A 365 -8.33 -9.67 2.07
C ASP A 365 -8.80 -10.14 0.68
N THR A 366 -9.34 -9.24 -0.15
CA THR A 366 -9.77 -9.53 -1.51
C THR A 366 -8.86 -8.88 -2.55
N ILE A 367 -8.74 -9.54 -3.71
CA ILE A 367 -8.09 -8.95 -4.88
C ILE A 367 -8.96 -7.79 -5.34
N GLY A 368 -8.43 -6.58 -5.27
CA GLY A 368 -9.10 -5.37 -5.73
C GLY A 368 -8.74 -5.03 -7.18
N PRO A 369 -9.22 -3.88 -7.67
CA PRO A 369 -9.00 -3.44 -9.03
C PRO A 369 -7.53 -3.13 -9.32
N THR A 370 -7.17 -3.20 -10.60
CA THR A 370 -5.90 -2.68 -11.10
C THR A 370 -6.12 -1.29 -11.70
N TRP A 371 -5.43 -0.30 -11.16
CA TRP A 371 -5.52 1.09 -11.57
C TRP A 371 -4.43 1.40 -12.58
N THR A 372 -4.78 2.12 -13.64
CA THR A 372 -3.77 2.69 -14.55
C THR A 372 -3.44 4.09 -14.07
N VAL A 373 -2.26 4.27 -13.50
CA VAL A 373 -1.81 5.55 -12.94
C VAL A 373 -0.61 6.08 -13.73
N PRO A 374 -0.43 7.40 -13.84
CA PRO A 374 0.78 7.95 -14.43
C PRO A 374 2.02 7.58 -13.59
N VAL A 375 3.18 7.58 -14.23
CA VAL A 375 4.47 7.47 -13.53
C VAL A 375 4.75 8.80 -12.84
N ALA A 376 4.65 8.79 -11.50
CA ALA A 376 5.00 9.92 -10.66
C ALA A 376 6.52 10.04 -10.47
N VAL A 377 6.98 11.20 -10.01
CA VAL A 377 8.39 11.42 -9.61
C VAL A 377 8.82 10.40 -8.55
N LYS A 378 7.97 10.19 -7.54
CA LYS A 378 8.16 9.14 -6.54
C LYS A 378 7.53 7.84 -7.08
N PRO A 379 8.31 6.78 -7.34
CA PRO A 379 7.75 5.51 -7.80
C PRO A 379 6.79 4.93 -6.76
N VAL A 380 5.69 4.36 -7.27
CA VAL A 380 4.73 3.59 -6.47
C VAL A 380 5.34 2.22 -6.20
N GLU A 381 5.21 1.74 -4.96
CA GLU A 381 5.78 0.47 -4.50
C GLU A 381 4.72 -0.41 -3.84
N VAL A 382 5.04 -1.71 -3.75
CA VAL A 382 4.24 -2.66 -2.98
C VAL A 382 4.28 -2.25 -1.51
N GLY A 383 3.10 -2.17 -0.88
CA GLY A 383 2.96 -1.69 0.50
C GLY A 383 2.51 -0.24 0.63
N ASP A 384 2.48 0.53 -0.47
CA ASP A 384 1.87 1.86 -0.47
C ASP A 384 0.37 1.77 -0.19
N ILE A 385 -0.17 2.75 0.54
CA ILE A 385 -1.56 2.78 1.00
C ILE A 385 -2.38 3.62 0.05
N PHE A 386 -3.48 3.03 -0.40
CA PHE A 386 -4.50 3.70 -1.18
C PHE A 386 -5.60 4.21 -0.26
N CYS A 387 -5.78 5.52 -0.18
CA CYS A 387 -6.72 6.15 0.75
C CYS A 387 -7.42 7.35 0.13
N GLN A 388 -8.51 7.80 0.77
CA GLN A 388 -9.21 9.01 0.38
C GLN A 388 -9.42 9.91 1.60
N LEU A 389 -8.93 11.14 1.53
CA LEU A 389 -9.10 12.13 2.58
C LEU A 389 -10.51 12.73 2.57
N LEU A 390 -10.98 13.13 3.74
CA LEU A 390 -12.26 13.77 3.93
C LEU A 390 -12.26 15.18 3.31
N GLY A 391 -13.00 15.35 2.22
CA GLY A 391 -13.08 16.60 1.46
C GLY A 391 -12.21 16.62 0.20
N ALA A 392 -11.37 15.62 -0.01
CA ALA A 392 -10.66 15.43 -1.27
C ALA A 392 -11.58 14.83 -2.34
N THR A 393 -11.46 15.31 -3.58
CA THR A 393 -12.28 14.88 -4.73
C THR A 393 -11.82 13.56 -5.34
N SER A 394 -10.65 13.06 -4.97
CA SER A 394 -10.06 11.85 -5.52
C SER A 394 -9.24 11.08 -4.47
N PRO A 395 -9.07 9.76 -4.63
CA PRO A 395 -8.12 8.98 -3.83
C PRO A 395 -6.67 9.40 -4.08
N MET A 396 -5.79 8.98 -3.16
CA MET A 396 -4.37 9.27 -3.17
C MET A 396 -3.54 8.04 -2.77
N LEU A 397 -2.23 8.08 -3.05
CA LEU A 397 -1.26 7.05 -2.65
C LEU A 397 -0.26 7.63 -1.67
N VAL A 398 -0.11 6.95 -0.52
CA VAL A 398 0.78 7.38 0.56
C VAL A 398 1.62 6.21 1.06
N ARG A 399 2.87 6.46 1.43
CA ARG A 399 3.81 5.44 1.90
C ARG A 399 4.01 5.52 3.40
N PRO A 400 3.87 4.44 4.18
CA PRO A 400 4.20 4.45 5.59
C PRO A 400 5.71 4.72 5.80
N CYS A 401 6.03 5.65 6.70
CA CYS A 401 7.40 6.07 7.03
C CYS A 401 7.53 6.22 8.55
N GLY A 402 7.69 5.12 9.28
CA GLY A 402 7.76 5.14 10.74
C GLY A 402 6.43 5.55 11.37
N ASP A 403 6.31 6.82 11.77
CA ASP A 403 5.16 7.40 12.47
C ASP A 403 4.36 8.42 11.61
N TYR A 404 4.64 8.53 10.32
CA TYR A 404 3.88 9.35 9.37
C TYR A 404 3.74 8.65 8.01
N PHE A 405 3.05 9.30 7.06
CA PHE A 405 2.97 8.83 5.68
C PHE A 405 3.56 9.85 4.70
N SER A 406 4.48 9.41 3.84
CA SER A 406 4.99 10.23 2.73
C SER A 406 3.97 10.24 1.59
N ILE A 407 3.64 11.42 1.06
CA ILE A 407 2.77 11.51 -0.12
C ILE A 407 3.56 11.07 -1.35
N ILE A 408 3.04 10.05 -2.05
CA ILE A 408 3.60 9.52 -3.30
C ILE A 408 2.83 10.11 -4.48
N MET A 409 1.50 10.09 -4.41
CA MET A 409 0.61 10.76 -5.37
C MET A 409 -0.53 11.45 -4.63
N VAL A 410 -0.75 12.73 -4.89
CA VAL A 410 -1.87 13.49 -4.29
C VAL A 410 -3.21 13.17 -4.94
N GLN A 411 -3.20 12.69 -6.18
CA GLN A 411 -4.42 12.41 -6.92
C GLN A 411 -4.28 11.21 -7.85
N VAL A 412 -5.19 10.25 -7.68
CA VAL A 412 -5.30 9.07 -8.53
C VAL A 412 -6.66 9.06 -9.21
N ALA A 413 -6.66 9.12 -10.55
CA ALA A 413 -7.89 9.10 -11.34
C ALA A 413 -8.46 7.67 -11.45
N PRO A 414 -9.79 7.49 -11.31
CA PRO A 414 -10.42 6.19 -11.50
C PRO A 414 -10.23 5.66 -12.93
N PRO A 415 -10.16 4.32 -13.11
CA PRO A 415 -10.01 3.72 -14.44
C PRO A 415 -11.17 4.12 -15.36
N SER A 416 -10.85 4.48 -16.61
CA SER A 416 -11.78 5.19 -17.51
C SER A 416 -12.74 4.30 -18.33
N ASN A 417 -12.86 2.99 -18.05
CA ASN A 417 -13.70 2.07 -18.85
C ASN A 417 -14.61 1.21 -17.95
N ALA A 418 -15.63 0.58 -18.56
CA ALA A 418 -16.75 -0.23 -18.05
C ALA A 418 -16.54 -1.15 -16.81
N GLU A 419 -15.33 -1.32 -16.30
CA GLU A 419 -15.06 -1.89 -14.97
C GLU A 419 -15.59 -1.01 -13.82
N THR A 420 -15.85 0.29 -14.07
CA THR A 420 -16.57 1.15 -13.12
C THR A 420 -18.01 0.67 -12.88
N GLU A 421 -18.64 -0.02 -13.85
CA GLU A 421 -19.97 -0.62 -13.66
C GLU A 421 -19.93 -1.86 -12.73
N MET A 422 -18.76 -2.49 -12.51
CA MET A 422 -18.60 -3.61 -11.58
C MET A 422 -18.26 -3.18 -10.14
N MET A 423 -17.83 -1.93 -9.92
CA MET A 423 -17.50 -1.43 -8.59
C MET A 423 -17.89 0.03 -8.42
N ASN A 424 -19.03 0.25 -7.77
CA ASN A 424 -19.33 1.53 -7.14
C ASN A 424 -18.24 1.81 -6.10
N VAL A 425 -17.31 2.73 -6.40
CA VAL A 425 -16.41 3.33 -5.40
C VAL A 425 -17.24 3.92 -4.23
N GLU A 426 -18.48 4.35 -4.51
CA GLU A 426 -19.48 4.71 -3.52
C GLU A 426 -19.92 3.53 -2.63
N GLN A 427 -19.99 2.30 -3.12
CA GLN A 427 -20.31 1.10 -2.32
C GLN A 427 -19.13 0.65 -1.46
N LEU A 428 -17.89 0.82 -1.95
CA LEU A 428 -16.67 0.68 -1.14
C LEU A 428 -16.65 1.69 0.03
N GLY A 429 -17.18 2.90 -0.20
CA GLY A 429 -17.39 3.94 0.82
C GLY A 429 -18.68 3.82 1.66
N GLN A 430 -19.65 2.98 1.28
CA GLN A 430 -20.94 2.77 1.97
C GLN A 430 -20.94 1.56 2.90
N SER A 431 -19.83 0.84 3.03
CA SER A 431 -19.65 0.09 4.27
C SER A 431 -19.56 1.12 5.41
N ASP A 432 -20.61 1.21 6.22
CA ASP A 432 -20.68 1.97 7.48
C ASP A 432 -19.59 1.52 8.51
N SER A 433 -18.57 0.79 8.07
CA SER A 433 -17.51 0.15 8.86
C SER A 433 -16.15 0.86 8.82
N SER A 434 -15.88 1.80 7.91
CA SER A 434 -14.59 2.54 7.93
C SER A 434 -14.68 3.79 8.81
N PHE A 435 -14.15 3.71 10.03
CA PHE A 435 -13.87 4.89 10.83
C PHE A 435 -12.91 5.81 10.06
N LEU A 436 -13.14 7.12 10.17
CA LEU A 436 -12.17 8.09 9.69
C LEU A 436 -10.90 7.97 10.54
N GLN A 437 -9.78 7.68 9.88
CA GLN A 437 -8.47 7.60 10.50
C GLN A 437 -7.78 8.97 10.44
N ASP A 438 -6.96 9.23 11.45
CA ASP A 438 -6.15 10.45 11.53
C ASP A 438 -4.83 10.25 10.78
N PHE A 439 -4.69 10.92 9.65
CA PHE A 439 -3.48 10.92 8.82
C PHE A 439 -2.56 12.08 9.18
N LEU A 440 -1.29 11.75 9.33
CA LEU A 440 -0.19 12.70 9.22
C LEU A 440 0.54 12.42 7.91
N LEU A 441 0.38 13.33 6.95
CA LEU A 441 1.01 13.22 5.64
C LEU A 441 2.16 14.22 5.52
N VAL A 442 3.25 13.79 4.90
CA VAL A 442 4.39 14.65 4.58
C VAL A 442 4.59 14.66 3.07
N TRP A 443 4.46 15.84 2.48
CA TRP A 443 4.73 16.06 1.07
C TRP A 443 6.04 16.83 0.93
N ASP A 444 7.15 16.10 0.92
CA ASP A 444 8.49 16.65 0.74
C ASP A 444 8.97 16.46 -0.72
N TRP A 445 9.36 17.56 -1.36
CA TRP A 445 9.91 17.61 -2.71
C TRP A 445 11.44 17.72 -2.75
N ASP A 446 12.10 17.99 -1.62
CA ASP A 446 13.56 18.24 -1.55
C ASP A 446 14.37 16.96 -1.25
N SER A 447 13.74 15.87 -0.78
CA SER A 447 14.44 14.63 -0.40
C SER A 447 14.35 13.53 -1.49
N PRO A 448 15.49 13.09 -2.09
CA PRO A 448 15.54 11.85 -2.84
C PRO A 448 15.35 10.64 -1.90
N GLN A 449 14.63 9.62 -2.39
CA GLN A 449 14.15 8.46 -1.61
C GLN A 449 15.24 7.67 -0.86
N GLU A 450 16.51 7.75 -1.25
CA GLU A 450 17.59 6.96 -0.65
C GLU A 450 18.11 7.53 0.68
N GLU A 451 17.92 8.82 0.97
CA GLU A 451 18.43 9.45 2.22
C GLU A 451 17.42 9.42 3.38
N THR A 452 16.15 9.06 3.12
CA THR A 452 15.09 9.15 4.14
C THR A 452 15.19 8.10 5.25
N GLN A 453 15.98 7.05 5.07
CA GLN A 453 16.27 6.10 6.17
C GLN A 453 17.31 6.64 7.18
N HIS A 454 18.06 7.71 6.83
CA HIS A 454 19.16 8.23 7.65
C HIS A 454 19.01 9.69 8.11
N ARG A 455 18.02 10.45 7.62
CA ARG A 455 17.67 11.71 8.29
C ARG A 455 16.95 11.40 9.59
N ASP A 456 17.38 12.05 10.66
CA ASP A 456 16.66 12.11 11.94
C ASP A 456 15.36 12.92 11.74
N TYR A 457 14.41 12.31 11.01
CA TYR A 457 13.11 12.88 10.69
C TYR A 457 12.29 13.10 11.96
N ASP A 458 12.54 12.32 13.01
CA ASP A 458 12.01 12.55 14.35
C ASP A 458 12.48 13.90 14.90
N ALA A 459 13.78 14.23 14.82
CA ALA A 459 14.28 15.54 15.19
C ALA A 459 13.74 16.64 14.27
N TRP A 460 13.64 16.40 12.95
CA TRP A 460 13.08 17.34 11.98
C TRP A 460 11.61 17.67 12.27
N MET A 461 10.78 16.66 12.56
CA MET A 461 9.37 16.82 12.93
C MET A 461 9.24 17.47 14.31
N THR A 462 10.01 17.02 15.30
CA THR A 462 9.92 17.50 16.70
C THR A 462 10.35 18.96 16.82
N ASP A 463 11.48 19.35 16.21
CA ASP A 463 11.97 20.74 16.23
C ASP A 463 10.96 21.70 15.59
N ARG A 464 10.31 21.29 14.50
CA ARG A 464 9.40 22.15 13.73
C ARG A 464 7.97 22.20 14.27
N LEU A 465 7.48 21.09 14.80
CA LEU A 465 6.15 21.04 15.38
C LEU A 465 6.14 21.63 16.81
N SER A 466 7.28 21.62 17.53
CA SER A 466 7.40 22.25 18.85
C SER A 466 7.23 23.78 18.85
N GLN A 467 7.39 24.41 17.68
CA GLN A 467 7.23 25.86 17.49
C GLN A 467 5.76 26.30 17.47
N TYR A 468 4.80 25.37 17.42
CA TYR A 468 3.38 25.67 17.26
C TYR A 468 2.54 24.99 18.35
N LYS A 469 1.86 25.79 19.16
CA LYS A 469 0.92 25.35 20.22
C LYS A 469 -0.51 25.75 19.86
N GLU A 470 -1.08 25.17 18.81
CA GLU A 470 -2.52 25.25 18.57
C GLU A 470 -3.22 24.02 19.16
N ALA A 471 -4.35 24.21 19.83
CA ALA A 471 -5.09 23.17 20.55
C ALA A 471 -5.50 21.96 19.68
N GLU A 472 -5.65 22.14 18.35
CA GLU A 472 -5.97 21.05 17.41
C GLU A 472 -4.75 20.21 16.98
N SER A 473 -3.54 20.72 17.19
CA SER A 473 -2.28 20.04 16.83
C SER A 473 -1.69 19.18 17.95
N GLU A 474 -2.14 19.35 19.21
CA GLU A 474 -1.56 18.65 20.37
C GLU A 474 -1.63 17.13 20.27
N GLY A 475 -2.68 16.57 19.65
CA GLY A 475 -2.83 15.12 19.45
C GLY A 475 -1.84 14.51 18.45
N TYR A 476 -1.35 15.30 17.49
CA TYR A 476 -0.40 14.83 16.47
C TYR A 476 1.08 15.03 16.87
N LEU A 477 1.34 15.75 17.96
CA LEU A 477 2.69 15.98 18.50
C LEU A 477 3.24 14.76 19.25
N ASP A 478 2.36 13.94 19.83
CA ASP A 478 2.76 12.75 20.57
C ASP A 478 3.13 11.59 19.62
N LYS A 479 4.40 11.18 19.67
CA LYS A 479 4.94 10.09 18.83
C LYS A 479 4.17 8.78 19.02
N LYS A 480 3.74 8.49 20.25
CA LYS A 480 2.99 7.26 20.54
C LYS A 480 1.63 7.27 19.85
N THR A 481 0.93 8.40 19.86
CA THR A 481 -0.34 8.61 19.13
C THR A 481 -0.15 8.52 17.62
N ARG A 482 0.98 9.01 17.09
CA ARG A 482 1.30 8.89 15.66
C ARG A 482 1.55 7.44 15.23
N LEU A 483 2.38 6.71 15.97
CA LEU A 483 2.61 5.28 15.75
C LEU A 483 1.30 4.48 15.83
N TRP A 484 0.44 4.83 16.79
CA TRP A 484 -0.91 4.30 16.90
C TRP A 484 -1.74 4.48 15.63
N ASN A 485 -1.79 5.70 15.10
CA ASN A 485 -2.53 5.98 13.88
C ASN A 485 -1.97 5.21 12.67
N VAL A 486 -0.64 5.10 12.55
CA VAL A 486 0.00 4.32 11.49
C VAL A 486 -0.39 2.84 11.59
N ALA A 487 -0.29 2.22 12.77
CA ALA A 487 -0.64 0.81 12.95
C ALA A 487 -2.12 0.53 12.62
N LEU A 488 -3.04 1.42 13.02
CA LEU A 488 -4.45 1.31 12.68
C LEU A 488 -4.67 1.39 11.17
N ILE A 489 -4.09 2.40 10.51
CA ILE A 489 -4.20 2.58 9.05
C ILE A 489 -3.64 1.38 8.29
N MET A 490 -2.47 0.88 8.70
CA MET A 490 -1.83 -0.29 8.08
C MET A 490 -2.67 -1.56 8.27
N SER A 491 -3.24 -1.76 9.46
CA SER A 491 -4.15 -2.88 9.73
C SER A 491 -5.43 -2.78 8.89
N ASP A 492 -6.01 -1.59 8.76
CA ASP A 492 -7.21 -1.34 7.95
C ASP A 492 -6.95 -1.54 6.45
N ALA A 493 -5.73 -1.24 5.99
CA ALA A 493 -5.30 -1.45 4.62
C ALA A 493 -5.17 -2.94 4.24
N GLY A 494 -5.17 -3.84 5.22
CA GLY A 494 -4.95 -5.27 4.99
C GLY A 494 -3.47 -5.67 5.00
N SER A 495 -2.61 -4.92 5.71
CA SER A 495 -1.20 -5.29 5.87
C SER A 495 -1.02 -6.54 6.73
N ASN A 496 -0.08 -7.39 6.33
CA ASN A 496 0.28 -8.65 6.99
C ASN A 496 1.69 -8.59 7.61
N GLY A 497 2.24 -7.40 7.83
CA GLY A 497 3.61 -7.24 8.33
C GLY A 497 3.72 -7.45 9.85
N GLU A 498 4.73 -8.22 10.28
CA GLU A 498 5.05 -8.45 11.71
C GLU A 498 5.26 -7.13 12.47
N SER A 499 5.82 -6.11 11.80
CA SER A 499 6.01 -4.79 12.39
C SER A 499 4.70 -4.13 12.85
N VAL A 500 3.58 -4.36 12.14
CA VAL A 500 2.27 -3.81 12.52
C VAL A 500 1.74 -4.55 13.74
N VAL A 501 1.92 -5.86 13.79
CA VAL A 501 1.54 -6.71 14.94
C VAL A 501 2.30 -6.28 16.18
N ASN A 502 3.63 -6.17 16.11
CA ASN A 502 4.47 -5.77 17.24
C ASN A 502 4.06 -4.40 17.77
N MET A 503 3.81 -3.44 16.88
CA MET A 503 3.37 -2.11 17.28
C MET A 503 2.01 -2.16 17.99
N LEU A 504 1.02 -2.88 17.43
CA LEU A 504 -0.30 -3.05 18.05
C LEU A 504 -0.21 -3.76 19.42
N GLN A 505 0.67 -4.75 19.57
CA GLN A 505 0.93 -5.44 20.84
C GLN A 505 1.51 -4.48 21.88
N GLU A 506 2.59 -3.76 21.56
CA GLU A 506 3.21 -2.77 22.45
C GLU A 506 2.18 -1.72 22.91
N MET A 507 1.31 -1.29 22.00
CA MET A 507 0.27 -0.33 22.32
C MET A 507 -0.81 -0.93 23.22
N LYS A 508 -1.24 -2.17 22.99
CA LYS A 508 -2.13 -2.90 23.89
C LYS A 508 -1.54 -3.00 25.29
N GLU A 509 -0.30 -3.46 25.41
CA GLU A 509 0.42 -3.63 26.68
C GLU A 509 0.62 -2.31 27.41
N SER A 510 0.73 -1.20 26.69
CA SER A 510 0.84 0.12 27.28
C SER A 510 -0.51 0.71 27.74
N TYR A 511 -1.61 0.41 27.03
CA TYR A 511 -2.95 0.91 27.38
C TYR A 511 -3.64 0.12 28.50
N ILE A 512 -3.38 -1.20 28.62
CA ILE A 512 -4.00 -2.02 29.66
C ILE A 512 -3.74 -1.47 31.08
N PRO A 513 -2.49 -1.15 31.49
CA PRO A 513 -2.23 -0.63 32.83
C PRO A 513 -2.75 0.80 33.06
N THR A 514 -2.90 1.59 31.99
CA THR A 514 -3.21 3.02 32.09
C THR A 514 -4.71 3.31 31.97
N CYS A 515 -5.40 2.65 31.03
CA CYS A 515 -6.80 2.88 30.72
C CYS A 515 -7.70 1.67 31.05
N GLY A 516 -7.10 0.49 31.27
CA GLY A 516 -7.82 -0.76 31.49
C GLY A 516 -8.14 -1.52 30.21
N GLN A 517 -8.51 -2.79 30.39
CA GLN A 517 -8.82 -3.72 29.29
C GLN A 517 -10.13 -3.36 28.54
N ALA A 518 -11.06 -2.74 29.26
CA ALA A 518 -12.35 -2.27 28.74
C ALA A 518 -12.26 -0.95 27.96
N ASP A 519 -11.10 -0.29 27.94
CA ASP A 519 -10.94 0.96 27.19
C ASP A 519 -11.12 0.73 25.69
N ARG A 520 -11.76 1.70 25.02
CA ARG A 520 -12.04 1.62 23.59
C ARG A 520 -10.78 1.44 22.73
N ARG A 521 -9.64 2.02 23.13
CA ARG A 521 -8.36 1.89 22.42
C ARG A 521 -7.82 0.47 22.55
N THR A 522 -7.83 -0.08 23.77
CA THR A 522 -7.41 -1.47 24.03
C THR A 522 -8.25 -2.47 23.24
N LEU A 523 -9.57 -2.30 23.24
CA LEU A 523 -10.49 -3.15 22.48
C LEU A 523 -10.23 -3.06 20.97
N LEU A 524 -9.95 -1.85 20.46
CA LEU A 524 -9.56 -1.66 19.07
C LEU A 524 -8.22 -2.33 18.77
N CYS A 525 -7.21 -2.27 19.65
CA CYS A 525 -5.95 -3.03 19.49
C CYS A 525 -6.24 -4.51 19.29
N MET A 526 -7.07 -5.09 20.17
CA MET A 526 -7.36 -6.52 20.17
C MET A 526 -8.10 -6.93 18.90
N SER A 527 -9.08 -6.14 18.45
CA SER A 527 -9.73 -6.33 17.15
C SER A 527 -8.72 -6.35 15.99
N LYS A 528 -7.84 -5.34 15.92
CA LYS A 528 -6.85 -5.24 14.84
C LYS A 528 -5.80 -6.35 14.90
N LEU A 529 -5.30 -6.70 16.10
CA LEU A 529 -4.42 -7.84 16.32
C LEU A 529 -5.06 -9.15 15.86
N ALA A 530 -6.33 -9.38 16.22
CA ALA A 530 -7.05 -10.57 15.82
C ALA A 530 -7.10 -10.71 14.29
N LEU A 531 -7.40 -9.63 13.58
CA LEU A 531 -7.40 -9.62 12.11
C LEU A 531 -5.99 -9.83 11.54
N SER A 532 -4.98 -9.14 12.05
CA SER A 532 -3.59 -9.27 11.58
C SER A 532 -3.04 -10.68 11.77
N TYR A 533 -3.22 -11.29 12.95
CA TYR A 533 -2.83 -12.68 13.19
C TYR A 533 -3.53 -13.64 12.24
N GLY A 534 -4.83 -13.46 12.04
CA GLY A 534 -5.62 -14.29 11.12
C GLY A 534 -5.05 -14.27 9.71
N ARG A 535 -4.71 -13.08 9.20
CA ARG A 535 -4.09 -12.92 7.86
C ARG A 535 -2.69 -13.51 7.73
N MET A 536 -1.96 -13.60 8.84
CA MET A 536 -0.64 -14.23 8.90
C MET A 536 -0.71 -15.76 9.08
N GLY A 537 -1.92 -16.33 9.18
CA GLY A 537 -2.12 -17.76 9.44
C GLY A 537 -1.93 -18.15 10.91
N ARG A 538 -1.74 -17.20 11.82
CA ARG A 538 -1.58 -17.39 13.27
C ARG A 538 -2.95 -17.51 13.95
N LEU A 539 -3.71 -18.54 13.57
CA LEU A 539 -5.15 -18.60 13.84
C LEU A 539 -5.53 -18.66 15.32
N TRP A 540 -4.74 -19.34 16.16
CA TRP A 540 -5.09 -19.42 17.58
C TRP A 540 -4.89 -18.09 18.30
N GLU A 541 -3.86 -17.33 17.95
CA GLU A 541 -3.64 -15.98 18.47
C GLU A 541 -4.75 -15.06 18.01
N ALA A 542 -5.16 -15.19 16.74
CA ALA A 542 -6.28 -14.46 16.17
C ALA A 542 -7.58 -14.70 16.95
N GLU A 543 -7.94 -15.97 17.17
CA GLU A 543 -9.17 -16.33 17.89
C GLU A 543 -9.11 -15.96 19.36
N LEU A 544 -7.95 -16.10 20.01
CA LEU A 544 -7.78 -15.74 21.42
C LEU A 544 -8.00 -14.24 21.63
N GLU A 545 -7.30 -13.39 20.86
CA GLU A 545 -7.47 -11.93 20.94
C GLU A 545 -8.92 -11.52 20.64
N PHE A 546 -9.53 -12.14 19.61
CA PHE A 546 -10.92 -11.89 19.26
C PHE A 546 -11.87 -12.22 20.42
N TRP A 547 -11.77 -13.42 21.00
CA TRP A 547 -12.71 -13.84 22.04
C TRP A 547 -12.50 -13.07 23.35
N GLN A 548 -11.27 -12.71 23.69
CA GLN A 548 -11.01 -11.81 24.83
C GLN A 548 -11.66 -10.44 24.61
N MET A 549 -11.52 -9.85 23.42
CA MET A 549 -12.18 -8.60 23.06
C MET A 549 -13.71 -8.77 23.14
N PHE A 550 -14.25 -9.82 22.54
CA PHE A 550 -15.67 -10.11 22.49
C PHE A 550 -16.30 -10.15 23.89
N TRP A 551 -15.70 -10.92 24.81
CA TRP A 551 -16.20 -11.03 26.18
C TRP A 551 -16.06 -9.72 26.96
N THR A 552 -14.97 -8.98 26.74
CA THR A 552 -14.75 -7.67 27.36
C THR A 552 -15.80 -6.65 26.93
N MET A 553 -16.08 -6.53 25.62
CA MET A 553 -17.15 -5.68 25.07
C MET A 553 -18.54 -6.07 25.60
N LYS A 554 -18.81 -7.37 25.71
CA LYS A 554 -20.08 -7.88 26.23
C LYS A 554 -20.27 -7.55 27.71
N SER A 555 -19.22 -7.67 28.52
CA SER A 555 -19.27 -7.39 29.96
C SER A 555 -19.53 -5.91 30.27
N THR A 556 -19.07 -5.01 29.41
CA THR A 556 -19.14 -3.55 29.58
C THR A 556 -20.42 -2.94 29.01
N ARG A 557 -21.34 -3.76 28.45
CA ARG A 557 -22.56 -3.32 27.75
C ARG A 557 -22.28 -2.24 26.69
N GLN A 558 -21.14 -2.33 26.03
CA GLN A 558 -20.82 -1.46 24.90
C GLN A 558 -21.85 -1.69 23.78
N ALA A 559 -22.07 -0.69 22.91
CA ALA A 559 -23.15 -0.70 21.93
C ALA A 559 -23.15 -2.02 21.13
N SER A 560 -24.25 -2.78 21.17
CA SER A 560 -24.37 -4.10 20.51
C SER A 560 -24.07 -4.07 19.01
N GLY A 561 -24.19 -2.89 18.38
CA GLY A 561 -23.77 -2.65 16.99
C GLY A 561 -22.26 -2.72 16.77
N ASP A 562 -21.43 -2.30 17.73
CA ASP A 562 -19.96 -2.35 17.61
C ASP A 562 -19.49 -3.80 17.67
N LEU A 563 -19.97 -4.56 18.64
CA LEU A 563 -19.63 -5.99 18.79
C LEU A 563 -20.03 -6.81 17.55
N MET A 564 -21.21 -6.54 16.99
CA MET A 564 -21.66 -7.23 15.77
C MET A 564 -20.73 -6.95 14.59
N ARG A 565 -20.26 -5.70 14.42
CA ARG A 565 -19.32 -5.35 13.35
C ARG A 565 -18.00 -6.11 13.47
N GLU A 566 -17.45 -6.22 14.68
CA GLU A 566 -16.20 -6.97 14.91
C GLU A 566 -16.38 -8.47 14.57
N VAL A 567 -17.50 -9.08 14.98
CA VAL A 567 -17.83 -10.48 14.66
C VAL A 567 -17.91 -10.71 13.15
N VAL A 568 -18.60 -9.82 12.44
CA VAL A 568 -18.74 -9.91 10.97
C VAL A 568 -17.37 -9.74 10.29
N SER A 569 -16.58 -8.75 10.73
CA SER A 569 -15.24 -8.50 10.17
C SER A 569 -14.33 -9.72 10.33
N PHE A 570 -14.30 -10.33 11.52
CA PHE A 570 -13.48 -11.53 11.76
C PHE A 570 -13.99 -12.75 10.98
N GLY A 571 -15.31 -12.90 10.82
CA GLY A 571 -15.93 -13.94 10.00
C GLY A 571 -15.55 -13.84 8.52
N LEU A 572 -15.55 -12.63 7.95
CA LEU A 572 -15.11 -12.36 6.56
C LEU A 572 -13.61 -12.64 6.37
N MET A 573 -12.78 -12.28 7.35
CA MET A 573 -11.36 -12.64 7.35
C MET A 573 -11.19 -14.17 7.33
N CYS A 574 -11.92 -14.91 8.18
CA CYS A 574 -11.89 -16.37 8.17
C CYS A 574 -12.30 -16.94 6.80
N GLN A 575 -13.35 -16.39 6.19
CA GLN A 575 -13.84 -16.86 4.88
C GLN A 575 -12.81 -16.65 3.77
N SER A 576 -12.21 -15.46 3.69
CA SER A 576 -11.20 -15.12 2.68
C SER A 576 -9.93 -15.95 2.77
N HIS A 577 -9.57 -16.44 3.96
CA HIS A 577 -8.41 -17.30 4.20
C HIS A 577 -8.74 -18.81 4.19
N GLY A 578 -9.95 -19.19 3.74
CA GLY A 578 -10.34 -20.59 3.55
C GLY A 578 -10.86 -21.31 4.80
N HIS A 579 -11.08 -20.61 5.92
CA HIS A 579 -11.64 -21.16 7.16
C HIS A 579 -13.17 -21.17 7.15
N ILE A 580 -13.77 -21.91 6.20
CA ILE A 580 -15.22 -21.93 5.93
C ILE A 580 -16.05 -22.30 7.16
N ILE A 581 -15.62 -23.30 7.95
CA ILE A 581 -16.34 -23.74 9.15
C ILE A 581 -16.37 -22.63 10.21
N LYS A 582 -15.22 -21.96 10.42
CA LYS A 582 -15.11 -20.85 11.38
C LYS A 582 -15.93 -19.65 10.94
N ALA A 583 -15.87 -19.28 9.66
CA ALA A 583 -16.69 -18.20 9.09
C ALA A 583 -18.18 -18.44 9.37
N ARG A 584 -18.68 -19.65 9.10
CA ARG A 584 -20.07 -20.04 9.38
C ARG A 584 -20.42 -19.97 10.87
N ASN A 585 -19.48 -20.31 11.75
CA ASN A 585 -19.64 -20.20 13.19
C ASN A 585 -19.76 -18.74 13.65
N PHE A 586 -18.94 -17.83 13.12
CA PHE A 586 -19.06 -16.40 13.39
C PHE A 586 -20.34 -15.80 12.81
N GLU A 587 -20.78 -16.22 11.63
CA GLU A 587 -22.08 -15.81 11.05
C GLU A 587 -23.26 -16.17 11.96
N LYS A 588 -23.24 -17.37 12.54
CA LYS A 588 -24.24 -17.81 13.51
C LYS A 588 -24.25 -16.94 14.77
N ILE A 589 -23.07 -16.62 15.32
CA ILE A 589 -22.94 -15.71 16.46
C ILE A 589 -23.45 -14.31 16.10
N ALA A 590 -23.12 -13.77 14.93
CA ALA A 590 -23.65 -12.49 14.44
C ALA A 590 -25.18 -12.51 14.33
N GLY A 591 -25.75 -13.60 13.82
CA GLY A 591 -27.20 -13.81 13.78
C GLY A 591 -27.85 -13.80 15.16
N LEU A 592 -27.21 -14.42 16.16
CA LEU A 592 -27.68 -14.37 17.56
C LEU A 592 -27.65 -12.96 18.15
N LEU A 593 -26.59 -12.20 17.89
CA LEU A 593 -26.49 -10.81 18.35
C LEU A 593 -27.55 -9.92 17.72
N GLU A 594 -27.81 -10.09 16.42
CA GLU A 594 -28.89 -9.36 15.72
C GLU A 594 -30.27 -9.75 16.26
N MET A 595 -30.52 -11.04 16.51
CA MET A 595 -31.76 -11.49 17.14
C MET A 595 -31.91 -10.92 18.56
N ALA A 596 -30.85 -10.84 19.36
CA ALA A 596 -30.90 -10.26 20.69
C ALA A 596 -31.27 -8.76 20.67
N ARG A 597 -30.88 -8.01 19.63
CA ARG A 597 -31.33 -6.61 19.43
C ARG A 597 -32.84 -6.51 19.19
N ARG A 598 -33.43 -7.49 18.51
CA ARG A 598 -34.88 -7.51 18.19
C ARG A 598 -35.72 -8.12 19.32
N TYR A 599 -35.17 -9.10 20.03
CA TYR A 599 -35.81 -9.86 21.09
C TYR A 599 -34.96 -9.78 22.38
N PRO A 600 -35.11 -8.71 23.18
CA PRO A 600 -34.30 -8.48 24.37
C PRO A 600 -34.34 -9.60 25.40
N ILE A 601 -35.38 -10.46 25.38
CA ILE A 601 -35.48 -11.65 26.23
C ILE A 601 -34.29 -12.62 26.02
N LEU A 602 -33.61 -12.61 24.87
CA LEU A 602 -32.39 -13.39 24.66
C LEU A 602 -31.22 -12.95 25.56
N GLU A 603 -31.26 -11.75 26.13
CA GLU A 603 -30.29 -11.31 27.13
C GLU A 603 -30.59 -11.86 28.53
N ASP A 604 -31.79 -12.41 28.76
CA ASP A 604 -32.11 -13.13 29.99
C ASP A 604 -31.29 -14.42 30.05
N GLU A 605 -30.51 -14.57 31.14
CA GLU A 605 -29.54 -15.66 31.27
C GLU A 605 -30.22 -17.03 31.31
N ASP A 606 -31.42 -17.13 31.91
CA ASP A 606 -32.16 -18.40 32.01
C ASP A 606 -32.87 -18.72 30.68
N PHE A 607 -33.41 -17.72 29.98
CA PHE A 607 -33.97 -17.91 28.64
C PHE A 607 -32.91 -18.33 27.62
N ALA A 608 -31.71 -17.77 27.68
CA ALA A 608 -30.59 -18.15 26.82
C ALA A 608 -30.25 -19.65 26.94
N VAL A 609 -30.39 -20.24 28.13
CA VAL A 609 -30.17 -21.68 28.37
C VAL A 609 -31.23 -22.53 27.65
N VAL A 610 -32.49 -22.10 27.63
CA VAL A 610 -33.57 -22.78 26.89
C VAL A 610 -33.27 -22.83 25.40
N ILE A 611 -32.80 -21.70 24.85
CA ILE A 611 -32.41 -21.61 23.43
C ILE A 611 -31.16 -22.46 23.16
N ALA A 612 -30.19 -22.47 24.06
CA ALA A 612 -29.01 -23.32 23.95
C ALA A 612 -29.38 -24.81 23.92
N ASP A 613 -30.27 -25.28 24.82
CA ASP A 613 -30.74 -26.67 24.83
C ASP A 613 -31.44 -27.06 23.52
N ALA A 614 -32.29 -26.18 22.97
CA ALA A 614 -32.91 -26.40 21.67
C ALA A 614 -31.86 -26.51 20.54
N SER A 615 -30.87 -25.63 20.53
CA SER A 615 -29.77 -25.66 19.55
C SER A 615 -28.95 -26.95 19.66
N VAL A 616 -28.64 -27.41 20.88
CA VAL A 616 -27.93 -28.68 21.10
C VAL A 616 -28.75 -29.89 20.63
N ARG A 617 -30.09 -29.82 20.63
CA ARG A 617 -30.98 -30.85 20.05
C ARG A 617 -31.05 -30.80 18.51
N GLY A 618 -30.32 -29.90 17.87
CA GLY A 618 -30.29 -29.75 16.40
C GLY A 618 -31.41 -28.87 15.86
N ILE A 619 -32.09 -28.09 16.71
CA ILE A 619 -33.13 -27.15 16.27
C ILE A 619 -32.46 -25.84 15.87
N THR A 620 -32.65 -25.41 14.62
CA THR A 620 -32.12 -24.13 14.15
C THR A 620 -32.74 -22.96 14.92
N ILE A 621 -31.88 -22.08 15.45
CA ILE A 621 -32.33 -20.86 16.13
C ILE A 621 -32.90 -19.91 15.08
N SER A 622 -34.17 -19.55 15.24
CA SER A 622 -34.90 -18.67 14.31
C SER A 622 -35.89 -17.81 15.09
N GLU A 623 -36.35 -16.70 14.51
CA GLU A 623 -37.37 -15.84 15.14
C GLU A 623 -38.63 -16.63 15.55
N LYS A 624 -39.05 -17.61 14.73
CA LYS A 624 -40.18 -18.50 15.06
C LYS A 624 -39.93 -19.34 16.31
N LEU A 625 -38.70 -19.83 16.49
CA LEU A 625 -38.31 -20.57 17.69
C LEU A 625 -38.34 -19.66 18.92
N ILE A 626 -37.77 -18.46 18.81
CA ILE A 626 -37.71 -17.48 19.91
C ILE A 626 -39.12 -17.14 20.39
N VAL A 627 -40.01 -16.73 19.49
CA VAL A 627 -41.40 -16.36 19.85
C VAL A 627 -42.16 -17.55 20.48
N ARG A 628 -41.93 -18.78 20.00
CA ARG A 628 -42.57 -19.97 20.57
C ARG A 628 -41.99 -20.32 21.95
N ALA A 629 -40.67 -20.26 22.09
CA ALA A 629 -39.98 -20.51 23.34
C ALA A 629 -40.34 -19.46 24.38
N GLU A 630 -40.41 -18.18 24.00
CA GLU A 630 -40.82 -17.05 24.84
C GLU A 630 -42.24 -17.23 25.37
N LYS A 631 -43.20 -17.60 24.52
CA LYS A 631 -44.58 -17.90 24.97
C LYS A 631 -44.59 -19.04 25.99
N LYS A 632 -43.80 -20.09 25.75
CA LYS A 632 -43.72 -21.24 26.65
C LYS A 632 -43.05 -20.84 27.98
N PHE A 633 -41.96 -20.07 27.90
CA PHE A 633 -41.18 -19.57 29.02
C PHE A 633 -42.04 -18.69 29.95
N HIS A 634 -42.80 -17.74 29.39
CA HIS A 634 -43.73 -16.94 30.17
C HIS A 634 -44.96 -17.73 30.66
N SER A 635 -45.48 -18.70 29.89
CA SER A 635 -46.62 -19.54 30.33
C SER A 635 -46.28 -20.45 31.52
N THR A 636 -45.00 -20.74 31.73
CA THR A 636 -44.51 -21.46 32.91
C THR A 636 -44.30 -20.53 34.13
N MET A 637 -44.57 -19.22 34.01
CA MET A 637 -44.24 -18.21 35.03
C MET A 637 -45.42 -17.65 35.86
N ASP A 638 -46.68 -18.11 35.75
CA ASP A 638 -47.80 -17.67 36.62
C ASP A 638 -48.82 -18.79 36.88
N ALA A 639 -49.48 -18.97 38.05
CA ALA A 639 -49.55 -18.21 39.32
C ALA A 639 -49.88 -19.19 40.49
N ASP A 640 -49.48 -18.88 41.73
CA ASP A 640 -49.76 -19.59 43.02
C ASP A 640 -48.79 -20.64 43.58
N GLU A 641 -47.59 -20.82 43.03
CA GLU A 641 -46.49 -21.45 43.78
C GLU A 641 -45.31 -20.48 43.95
N PRO A 642 -44.72 -20.35 45.17
CA PRO A 642 -43.47 -19.61 45.32
C PRO A 642 -42.46 -20.26 44.37
N PRO A 643 -41.75 -19.49 43.54
CA PRO A 643 -41.09 -19.99 42.36
C PRO A 643 -40.17 -21.13 42.77
N SER A 644 -40.51 -22.35 42.38
CA SER A 644 -39.59 -23.47 42.47
C SER A 644 -38.41 -23.08 41.58
N ARG A 645 -37.39 -22.51 42.21
CA ARG A 645 -36.10 -22.17 41.64
C ARG A 645 -35.46 -23.45 41.11
N GLN A 646 -35.88 -23.96 39.95
CA GLN A 646 -34.96 -24.65 39.06
C GLN A 646 -34.13 -23.58 38.34
N ARG A 647 -33.50 -22.71 39.14
CA ARG A 647 -32.36 -21.91 38.69
C ARG A 647 -31.36 -22.97 38.23
N HIS A 648 -31.06 -23.05 36.95
CA HIS A 648 -30.15 -24.08 36.43
C HIS A 648 -28.96 -24.21 37.38
N GLU A 649 -28.86 -25.37 38.02
CA GLU A 649 -27.74 -25.66 38.93
C GLU A 649 -26.46 -25.66 38.10
N ALA A 650 -25.32 -25.31 38.73
CA ALA A 650 -24.05 -25.25 38.04
C ALA A 650 -23.75 -26.57 37.29
N THR A 651 -24.10 -27.70 37.90
CA THR A 651 -24.03 -29.06 37.33
C THR A 651 -24.81 -29.21 36.02
N HIS A 652 -26.06 -28.73 35.96
CA HIS A 652 -26.88 -28.78 34.75
C HIS A 652 -26.31 -27.91 33.62
N LEU A 653 -25.75 -26.74 33.97
CA LEU A 653 -25.09 -25.85 32.99
C LEU A 653 -23.79 -26.46 32.47
N GLU A 654 -23.01 -27.10 33.33
CA GLU A 654 -21.79 -27.82 32.97
C GLU A 654 -22.07 -28.99 32.03
N GLU A 655 -23.09 -29.81 32.32
CA GLU A 655 -23.51 -30.92 31.44
C GLU A 655 -23.97 -30.43 30.07
N LEU A 656 -24.77 -29.35 30.04
CA LEU A 656 -25.25 -28.75 28.80
C LEU A 656 -24.08 -28.15 27.99
N LEU A 657 -23.15 -27.47 28.66
CA LEU A 657 -21.94 -26.93 28.04
C LEU A 657 -21.08 -28.05 27.44
N ALA A 658 -20.81 -29.11 28.20
CA ALA A 658 -20.07 -30.28 27.72
C ALA A 658 -20.75 -30.91 26.49
N ARG A 659 -22.08 -31.01 26.49
CA ARG A 659 -22.85 -31.53 25.35
C ARG A 659 -22.81 -30.60 24.14
N ALA A 660 -22.84 -29.28 24.34
CA ALA A 660 -22.71 -28.29 23.27
C ALA A 660 -21.33 -28.38 22.60
N VAL A 661 -20.27 -28.41 23.43
CA VAL A 661 -18.88 -28.54 23.01
C VAL A 661 -18.63 -29.82 22.23
N ARG A 662 -19.10 -30.98 22.73
CA ARG A 662 -18.97 -32.28 22.03
C ARG A 662 -19.62 -32.29 20.64
N LYS A 663 -20.63 -31.45 20.41
CA LYS A 663 -21.30 -31.32 19.11
C LYS A 663 -20.72 -30.23 18.21
N GLY A 664 -19.65 -29.54 18.64
CA GLY A 664 -19.10 -28.38 17.93
C GLY A 664 -20.11 -27.22 17.81
N ASN A 665 -21.07 -27.12 18.74
CA ASN A 665 -22.12 -26.11 18.67
C ASN A 665 -21.68 -24.81 19.37
N VAL A 666 -21.05 -23.91 18.62
CA VAL A 666 -20.55 -22.62 19.13
C VAL A 666 -21.67 -21.71 19.66
N GLU A 667 -22.86 -21.74 19.05
CA GLU A 667 -24.02 -20.92 19.43
C GLU A 667 -24.48 -21.28 20.84
N ALA A 668 -24.69 -22.58 21.08
CA ALA A 668 -25.06 -23.09 22.39
C ALA A 668 -23.94 -22.87 23.41
N THR A 669 -22.68 -23.04 23.00
CA THR A 669 -21.51 -22.78 23.87
C THR A 669 -21.52 -21.32 24.35
N TYR A 670 -21.66 -20.37 23.43
CA TYR A 670 -21.76 -18.94 23.73
C TYR A 670 -22.94 -18.61 24.65
N LEU A 671 -24.14 -19.12 24.34
CA LEU A 671 -25.35 -18.86 25.14
C LEU A 671 -25.19 -19.38 26.58
N VAL A 672 -24.66 -20.58 26.77
CA VAL A 672 -24.44 -21.16 28.11
C VAL A 672 -23.34 -20.43 28.87
N LEU A 673 -22.23 -20.05 28.20
CA LEU A 673 -21.16 -19.25 28.82
C LEU A 673 -21.59 -17.84 29.20
N SER A 674 -22.66 -17.33 28.60
CA SER A 674 -23.21 -16.01 28.95
C SER A 674 -23.87 -16.00 30.33
N HIS A 675 -24.27 -17.16 30.85
CA HIS A 675 -24.87 -17.29 32.17
C HIS A 675 -23.79 -17.18 33.27
N LYS A 676 -24.04 -16.36 34.30
CA LYS A 676 -23.02 -15.96 35.29
C LYS A 676 -22.51 -17.11 36.18
N LYS A 677 -23.33 -18.14 36.37
CA LYS A 677 -23.02 -19.33 37.19
C LYS A 677 -22.33 -20.46 36.43
N THR A 678 -22.12 -20.31 35.12
CA THR A 678 -21.46 -21.33 34.31
C THR A 678 -19.98 -21.36 34.67
N HIS A 679 -19.50 -22.52 35.09
CA HIS A 679 -18.10 -22.80 35.36
C HIS A 679 -17.54 -23.76 34.32
N VAL A 680 -16.28 -23.56 33.96
CA VAL A 680 -15.57 -24.43 33.02
C VAL A 680 -14.74 -25.43 33.84
N ASN A 681 -15.18 -26.68 33.85
CA ASN A 681 -14.43 -27.76 34.50
C ASN A 681 -13.47 -28.45 33.49
N GLY A 682 -12.61 -29.33 34.00
CA GLY A 682 -11.64 -30.06 33.17
C GLY A 682 -12.30 -30.95 32.11
N GLU A 683 -13.48 -31.53 32.37
CA GLU A 683 -14.18 -32.41 31.42
C GLU A 683 -14.69 -31.64 30.19
N VAL A 684 -15.23 -30.44 30.40
CA VAL A 684 -15.65 -29.53 29.32
C VAL A 684 -14.45 -29.17 28.44
N LEU A 685 -13.32 -28.80 29.05
CA LEU A 685 -12.12 -28.43 28.30
C LEU A 685 -11.56 -29.62 27.51
N MET A 686 -11.50 -30.80 28.12
CA MET A 686 -11.07 -32.04 27.45
C MET A 686 -11.98 -32.40 26.28
N SER A 687 -13.29 -32.18 26.42
CA SER A 687 -14.25 -32.35 25.34
C SER A 687 -14.01 -31.34 24.21
N ALA A 688 -13.62 -30.11 24.54
CA ALA A 688 -13.34 -29.05 23.56
C ALA A 688 -12.07 -29.37 22.75
N VAL A 689 -11.01 -29.85 23.39
CA VAL A 689 -9.75 -30.22 22.71
C VAL A 689 -9.91 -31.48 21.85
N ARG A 690 -10.87 -32.36 22.18
CA ARG A 690 -11.21 -33.53 21.35
C ARG A 690 -11.95 -33.17 20.06
N SER A 691 -12.63 -32.02 20.02
CA SER A 691 -13.40 -31.57 18.85
C SER A 691 -12.49 -31.35 17.63
N ASP A 692 -12.97 -31.67 16.43
CA ASP A 692 -12.29 -31.30 15.17
C ASP A 692 -12.35 -29.78 14.92
N ASP A 693 -13.37 -29.13 15.46
CA ASP A 693 -13.55 -27.67 15.41
C ASP A 693 -13.27 -27.05 16.77
N ASN A 694 -12.20 -26.25 16.85
CA ASN A 694 -11.75 -25.59 18.06
C ASN A 694 -12.53 -24.29 18.37
N SER A 695 -13.53 -23.89 17.57
CA SER A 695 -14.27 -22.63 17.78
C SER A 695 -14.86 -22.54 19.20
N ALA A 696 -15.39 -23.66 19.72
CA ALA A 696 -15.92 -23.73 21.08
C ALA A 696 -14.82 -23.62 22.15
N LEU A 697 -13.63 -24.18 21.90
CA LEU A 697 -12.47 -24.07 22.79
C LEU A 697 -12.03 -22.61 22.93
N TRP A 698 -11.90 -21.87 21.83
CA TRP A 698 -11.47 -20.46 21.90
C TRP A 698 -12.52 -19.55 22.51
N CYS A 699 -13.81 -19.84 22.29
CA CYS A 699 -14.91 -19.17 22.98
C CYS A 699 -14.82 -19.34 24.51
N ILE A 700 -14.39 -20.52 24.97
CA ILE A 700 -14.13 -20.81 26.39
C ILE A 700 -12.87 -20.09 26.88
N LEU A 701 -11.74 -20.25 26.20
CA LEU A 701 -10.44 -19.73 26.65
C LEU A 701 -10.38 -18.20 26.66
N GLY A 702 -11.12 -17.51 25.78
CA GLY A 702 -11.20 -16.06 25.80
C GLY A 702 -11.96 -15.49 27.00
N ARG A 703 -12.63 -16.33 27.81
CA ARG A 703 -13.38 -15.92 29.01
C ARG A 703 -12.46 -15.99 30.23
N GLU A 704 -11.77 -14.89 30.54
CA GLU A 704 -10.77 -14.79 31.63
C GLU A 704 -11.30 -14.98 33.07
N LYS A 705 -12.60 -15.20 33.25
CA LYS A 705 -13.25 -15.29 34.56
C LYS A 705 -12.92 -16.59 35.32
N ASP A 706 -12.62 -17.67 34.60
CA ASP A 706 -12.36 -18.98 35.19
C ASP A 706 -10.85 -19.30 35.01
N GLU A 707 -10.10 -19.50 36.12
CA GLU A 707 -8.75 -20.07 36.02
C GLU A 707 -8.88 -21.47 35.42
N VAL A 708 -8.63 -21.58 34.11
CA VAL A 708 -8.78 -22.84 33.39
C VAL A 708 -7.73 -23.82 33.93
N PRO A 709 -8.14 -24.97 34.50
CA PRO A 709 -7.21 -25.95 35.04
C PRO A 709 -6.53 -26.69 33.88
N ILE A 710 -5.40 -26.15 33.43
CA ILE A 710 -4.57 -26.76 32.39
C ILE A 710 -3.65 -27.78 33.05
N GLY A 711 -3.97 -29.06 32.85
CA GLY A 711 -3.18 -30.20 33.31
C GLY A 711 -2.59 -30.99 32.15
N GLU A 712 -1.67 -31.91 32.47
CA GLU A 712 -0.94 -32.76 31.51
C GLU A 712 -1.86 -33.51 30.54
N ASN A 713 -2.99 -34.02 31.04
CA ASN A 713 -3.96 -34.77 30.22
C ASN A 713 -4.50 -33.96 29.02
N ILE A 714 -4.61 -32.64 29.15
CA ILE A 714 -5.07 -31.76 28.06
C ILE A 714 -4.02 -31.69 26.94
N VAL A 715 -2.74 -31.62 27.33
CA VAL A 715 -1.59 -31.62 26.40
C VAL A 715 -1.50 -32.95 25.67
N ILE A 716 -1.65 -34.07 26.39
CA ILE A 716 -1.67 -35.41 25.79
C ILE A 716 -2.80 -35.53 24.77
N ILE A 717 -4.01 -35.06 25.09
CA ILE A 717 -5.12 -35.11 24.13
C ILE A 717 -4.87 -34.23 22.91
N ALA A 718 -4.36 -33.01 23.11
CA ALA A 718 -4.01 -32.12 22.01
C ALA A 718 -2.94 -32.75 21.10
N ALA A 719 -1.91 -33.36 21.70
CA ALA A 719 -0.87 -34.09 20.99
C ALA A 719 -1.45 -35.28 20.21
N LYS A 720 -2.32 -36.09 20.83
CA LYS A 720 -2.96 -37.26 20.19
C LYS A 720 -3.85 -36.90 19.01
N ARG A 721 -4.50 -35.73 19.06
CA ARG A 721 -5.41 -35.25 18.00
C ARG A 721 -4.68 -34.44 16.93
N SER A 722 -3.36 -34.30 17.03
CA SER A 722 -2.54 -33.55 16.07
C SER A 722 -2.93 -32.08 15.99
N ASN A 723 -3.45 -31.54 17.09
CA ASN A 723 -4.02 -30.19 17.14
C ASN A 723 -2.92 -29.18 17.47
N GLU A 724 -2.08 -28.90 16.48
CA GLU A 724 -0.89 -28.06 16.62
C GLU A 724 -1.20 -26.69 17.22
N SER A 725 -2.28 -26.03 16.79
CA SER A 725 -2.69 -24.72 17.30
C SER A 725 -3.01 -24.71 18.80
N VAL A 726 -3.65 -25.77 19.31
CA VAL A 726 -3.94 -25.91 20.74
C VAL A 726 -2.66 -26.21 21.50
N LEU A 727 -1.79 -27.06 20.95
CA LEU A 727 -0.50 -27.37 21.57
C LEU A 727 0.40 -26.13 21.65
N GLN A 728 0.42 -25.31 20.61
CA GLN A 728 1.12 -24.02 20.58
C GLN A 728 0.62 -23.11 21.70
N TYR A 729 -0.69 -22.87 21.80
CA TYR A 729 -1.26 -22.07 22.87
C TYR A 729 -0.87 -22.59 24.26
N LEU A 730 -1.05 -23.89 24.51
CA LEU A 730 -0.78 -24.50 25.81
C LEU A 730 0.69 -24.32 26.19
N LEU A 731 1.61 -24.69 25.31
CA LEU A 731 3.03 -24.66 25.62
C LEU A 731 3.59 -23.23 25.67
N GLU A 732 3.16 -22.33 24.79
CA GLU A 732 3.69 -20.96 24.72
C GLU A 732 3.09 -20.03 25.79
N LYS A 733 1.79 -20.13 26.11
CA LYS A 733 1.16 -19.28 27.15
C LYS A 733 1.32 -19.83 28.56
N HIS A 734 1.57 -21.14 28.70
CA HIS A 734 1.72 -21.79 30.00
C HIS A 734 3.07 -22.49 30.13
N GLU A 735 4.12 -21.92 29.51
CA GLU A 735 5.49 -22.44 29.49
C GLU A 735 6.05 -22.79 30.87
N ASP A 736 5.69 -22.01 31.90
CA ASP A 736 6.14 -22.21 33.28
C ASP A 736 5.35 -23.29 34.03
N LYS A 737 4.15 -23.64 33.55
CA LYS A 737 3.21 -24.56 34.23
C LYS A 737 3.14 -25.94 33.58
N ILE A 738 3.59 -26.07 32.33
CA ILE A 738 3.51 -27.32 31.57
C ILE A 738 4.91 -27.89 31.36
N GLN A 739 5.14 -29.10 31.87
CA GLN A 739 6.31 -29.90 31.53
C GLN A 739 5.97 -30.82 30.35
N ILE A 740 6.87 -30.90 29.37
CA ILE A 740 6.78 -31.89 28.30
C ILE A 740 7.24 -33.23 28.89
N THR A 741 6.29 -34.08 29.23
CA THR A 741 6.55 -35.39 29.83
C THR A 741 6.85 -36.44 28.75
N GLU A 742 7.42 -37.57 29.17
CA GLU A 742 7.64 -38.72 28.29
C GLU A 742 6.35 -39.16 27.58
N GLU A 743 5.20 -39.11 28.27
CA GLU A 743 3.92 -39.54 27.72
C GLU A 743 3.44 -38.63 26.57
N VAL A 744 3.70 -37.32 26.65
CA VAL A 744 3.42 -36.38 25.54
C VAL A 744 4.29 -36.70 24.33
N LEU A 745 5.57 -37.04 24.56
CA LEU A 745 6.51 -37.39 23.48
C LEU A 745 6.18 -38.74 22.84
N VAL A 746 5.82 -39.75 23.64
CA VAL A 746 5.34 -41.05 23.14
C VAL A 746 4.09 -40.83 22.29
N THR A 747 3.13 -40.03 22.78
CA THR A 747 1.90 -39.72 22.03
C THR A 747 2.18 -38.97 20.73
N ALA A 748 3.16 -38.06 20.71
CA ALA A 748 3.57 -37.35 19.50
C ALA A 748 4.30 -38.27 18.51
N ALA A 749 5.13 -39.19 19.00
CA ALA A 749 5.87 -40.16 18.20
C ALA A 749 4.98 -41.26 17.61
N ASP A 750 3.89 -41.63 18.30
CA ASP A 750 2.87 -42.61 17.86
C ASP A 750 1.73 -41.97 17.03
N ASN A 751 1.78 -40.65 16.81
CA ASN A 751 0.71 -39.96 16.09
C ASN A 751 0.69 -40.37 14.59
N GLN A 752 -0.45 -40.26 13.92
CA GLN A 752 -0.55 -40.45 12.47
C GLN A 752 0.07 -39.28 11.68
N GLU A 753 0.05 -38.08 12.25
CA GLU A 753 0.50 -36.83 11.62
C GLU A 753 1.83 -36.35 12.22
N ARG A 754 2.74 -35.91 11.34
CA ARG A 754 4.07 -35.43 11.74
C ARG A 754 4.10 -34.06 12.43
N SER A 755 3.01 -33.29 12.37
CA SER A 755 2.95 -31.87 12.75
C SER A 755 3.35 -31.64 14.20
N VAL A 756 2.80 -32.41 15.13
CA VAL A 756 3.08 -32.28 16.57
C VAL A 756 4.53 -32.61 16.91
N LEU A 757 5.06 -33.71 16.40
CA LEU A 757 6.43 -34.13 16.69
C LEU A 757 7.45 -33.12 16.12
N ILE A 758 7.22 -32.63 14.89
CA ILE A 758 8.08 -31.60 14.28
C ILE A 758 8.01 -30.30 15.08
N TYR A 759 6.83 -29.86 15.51
CA TYR A 759 6.69 -28.65 16.31
C TYR A 759 7.44 -28.75 17.65
N LEU A 760 7.31 -29.86 18.36
CA LEU A 760 8.03 -30.12 19.61
C LEU A 760 9.55 -30.14 19.41
N LEU A 761 10.04 -30.83 18.37
CA LEU A 761 11.47 -30.87 18.05
C LEU A 761 12.01 -29.55 17.53
N GLY A 762 11.19 -28.70 16.91
CA GLY A 762 11.62 -27.41 16.37
C GLY A 762 11.79 -26.35 17.46
N LYS A 763 10.75 -26.13 18.28
CA LYS A 763 10.77 -25.07 19.32
C LYS A 763 11.18 -25.55 20.70
N TRP A 764 10.93 -26.81 21.03
CA TRP A 764 11.03 -27.32 22.41
C TRP A 764 12.14 -28.36 22.61
N LYS A 765 12.99 -28.58 21.59
CA LYS A 765 14.09 -29.57 21.57
C LYS A 765 14.93 -29.63 22.84
N HIS A 766 15.25 -28.46 23.40
CA HIS A 766 16.15 -28.34 24.55
C HIS A 766 15.49 -28.63 25.89
N ARG A 767 14.15 -28.79 25.93
CA ARG A 767 13.38 -28.98 27.16
C ARG A 767 13.03 -30.44 27.47
N PHE A 768 13.41 -31.37 26.59
CA PHE A 768 13.19 -32.81 26.82
C PHE A 768 14.31 -33.66 26.21
N GLN A 769 14.39 -34.91 26.67
CA GLN A 769 15.29 -35.93 26.14
C GLN A 769 14.48 -37.06 25.48
N ILE A 770 15.04 -37.70 24.46
CA ILE A 770 14.43 -38.88 23.85
C ILE A 770 14.76 -40.10 24.71
N THR A 771 13.72 -40.76 25.23
CA THR A 771 13.87 -42.01 25.97
C THR A 771 13.73 -43.21 25.03
N GLU A 772 14.15 -44.39 25.49
CA GLU A 772 13.96 -45.65 24.74
C GLU A 772 12.49 -45.88 24.38
N ARG A 773 11.54 -45.54 25.27
CA ARG A 773 10.09 -45.66 24.99
C ARG A 773 9.65 -44.77 23.82
N VAL A 774 10.15 -43.54 23.75
CA VAL A 774 9.84 -42.61 22.65
C VAL A 774 10.44 -43.13 21.34
N ALA A 775 11.68 -43.66 21.37
CA ALA A 775 12.32 -44.26 20.21
C ALA A 775 11.58 -45.51 19.71
N ILE A 776 11.09 -46.37 20.61
CA ILE A 776 10.25 -47.53 20.27
C ILE A 776 8.96 -47.06 19.61
N ALA A 777 8.21 -46.13 20.22
CA ALA A 777 6.97 -45.61 19.64
C ALA A 777 7.17 -45.03 18.24
N ALA A 778 8.27 -44.30 18.04
CA ALA A 778 8.63 -43.74 16.74
C ALA A 778 9.02 -44.83 15.71
N ALA A 779 9.61 -45.93 16.17
CA ALA A 779 9.99 -47.08 15.34
C ALA A 779 8.78 -47.95 14.95
N GLU A 780 7.75 -48.01 15.79
CA GLU A 780 6.48 -48.71 15.52
C GLU A 780 5.53 -47.91 14.63
N ASN A 781 5.76 -46.60 14.46
CA ASN A 781 4.89 -45.74 13.66
C ASN A 781 4.90 -46.13 12.17
N GLU A 782 3.76 -46.62 11.69
CA GLU A 782 3.58 -47.02 10.28
C GLU A 782 3.10 -45.87 9.38
N GLU A 783 2.60 -44.78 9.95
CA GLU A 783 1.90 -43.71 9.21
C GLU A 783 2.84 -42.57 8.80
N PHE A 784 3.83 -42.23 9.64
CA PHE A 784 4.86 -41.25 9.30
C PHE A 784 6.26 -41.68 9.80
N PRO A 785 7.35 -41.25 9.14
CA PRO A 785 8.70 -41.69 9.47
C PRO A 785 9.26 -40.99 10.73
N ALA A 786 8.59 -41.18 11.87
CA ALA A 786 8.91 -40.55 13.15
C ALA A 786 10.34 -40.83 13.60
N LEU A 787 10.77 -42.10 13.53
CA LEU A 787 12.11 -42.51 13.92
C LEU A 787 13.19 -41.80 13.11
N LYS A 788 12.97 -41.58 11.80
CA LYS A 788 13.92 -40.88 10.94
C LYS A 788 14.12 -39.44 11.40
N ILE A 789 13.03 -38.73 11.72
CA ILE A 789 13.09 -37.34 12.18
C ILE A 789 13.80 -37.28 13.54
N LEU A 790 13.52 -38.21 14.45
CA LEU A 790 14.20 -38.30 15.73
C LEU A 790 15.69 -38.57 15.59
N LEU A 791 16.10 -39.47 14.69
CA LEU A 791 17.52 -39.73 14.40
C LEU A 791 18.23 -38.50 13.82
N GLN A 792 17.57 -37.75 12.94
CA GLN A 792 18.13 -36.53 12.36
C GLN A 792 18.29 -35.40 13.39
N GLU A 793 17.31 -35.21 14.26
CA GLU A 793 17.31 -34.10 15.20
C GLU A 793 18.04 -34.43 16.51
N LYS A 794 17.90 -35.65 17.02
CA LYS A 794 18.40 -36.09 18.34
C LYS A 794 19.00 -37.50 18.30
N GLY A 795 19.63 -37.89 17.19
CA GLY A 795 20.24 -39.22 17.03
C GLY A 795 21.28 -39.59 18.10
N ASP A 796 21.98 -38.61 18.67
CA ASP A 796 22.94 -38.82 19.77
C ASP A 796 22.26 -39.32 21.06
N GLU A 797 20.97 -39.07 21.25
CA GLU A 797 20.18 -39.51 22.41
C GLU A 797 19.52 -40.89 22.19
N ILE A 798 19.65 -41.47 20.99
CA ILE A 798 18.95 -42.70 20.58
C ILE A 798 19.96 -43.83 20.45
N ASP A 799 20.01 -44.67 21.48
CA ASP A 799 20.76 -45.92 21.43
C ASP A 799 19.95 -46.97 20.64
N PRO A 800 20.57 -47.70 19.69
CA PRO A 800 19.87 -48.73 18.92
C PRO A 800 19.77 -50.03 19.73
N THR A 801 19.07 -49.97 20.87
CA THR A 801 18.84 -51.13 21.74
C THR A 801 18.02 -52.19 21.01
N MET A 802 18.12 -53.45 21.45
CA MET A 802 17.36 -54.55 20.84
C MET A 802 15.84 -54.28 20.78
N PRO A 803 15.19 -53.67 21.80
CA PRO A 803 13.80 -53.24 21.69
C PRO A 803 13.52 -52.28 20.51
N VAL A 804 14.36 -51.25 20.31
CA VAL A 804 14.20 -50.29 19.19
C VAL A 804 14.43 -50.97 17.85
N VAL A 805 15.44 -51.84 17.75
CA VAL A 805 15.72 -52.62 16.53
C VAL A 805 14.58 -53.58 16.21
N MET A 806 14.01 -54.26 17.21
CA MET A 806 12.85 -55.17 17.02
C MET A 806 11.59 -54.41 16.62
N ALA A 807 11.34 -53.24 17.21
CA ALA A 807 10.24 -52.37 16.83
C ALA A 807 10.37 -51.92 15.37
N ALA A 808 11.54 -51.42 14.96
CA ALA A 808 11.82 -51.03 13.58
C ALA A 808 11.73 -52.22 12.60
N ALA A 809 12.14 -53.42 13.02
CA ALA A 809 12.08 -54.63 12.21
C ALA A 809 10.65 -55.19 12.06
N SER A 810 9.78 -54.94 13.04
CA SER A 810 8.37 -55.32 13.01
C SER A 810 7.51 -54.34 12.20
N ASN A 811 8.05 -53.14 11.90
CA ASN A 811 7.36 -52.14 11.09
C ASN A 811 7.24 -52.60 9.62
N ARG A 812 6.05 -52.40 9.05
CA ARG A 812 5.76 -52.75 7.65
C ARG A 812 6.60 -51.95 6.67
N GLU A 813 6.88 -50.69 7.00
CA GLU A 813 7.70 -49.82 6.19
C GLU A 813 9.18 -50.19 6.34
N LYS A 814 9.71 -50.90 5.35
CA LYS A 814 11.13 -51.32 5.30
C LYS A 814 12.10 -50.14 5.47
N SER A 815 11.67 -48.94 5.10
CA SER A 815 12.46 -47.72 5.22
C SER A 815 12.81 -47.39 6.69
N VAL A 816 11.99 -47.77 7.66
CA VAL A 816 12.20 -47.45 9.10
C VAL A 816 13.45 -48.16 9.62
N LEU A 817 13.53 -49.48 9.44
CA LEU A 817 14.73 -50.26 9.79
C LEU A 817 15.95 -49.81 8.98
N HIS A 818 15.78 -49.52 7.68
CA HIS A 818 16.86 -49.02 6.86
C HIS A 818 17.43 -47.69 7.39
N ASN A 819 16.58 -46.74 7.79
CA ASN A 819 17.03 -45.46 8.37
C ASN A 819 17.81 -45.68 9.67
N LEU A 820 17.36 -46.59 10.54
CA LEU A 820 18.06 -46.92 11.78
C LEU A 820 19.44 -47.54 11.50
N VAL A 821 19.53 -48.49 10.57
CA VAL A 821 20.80 -49.13 10.20
C VAL A 821 21.75 -48.16 9.49
N GLN A 822 21.22 -47.28 8.66
CA GLN A 822 22.02 -46.28 7.96
C GLN A 822 22.68 -45.29 8.94
N GLU A 823 21.93 -44.80 9.92
CA GLU A 823 22.42 -43.79 10.88
C GLU A 823 23.19 -44.43 12.06
N LYS A 824 22.77 -45.61 12.51
CA LYS A 824 23.25 -46.26 13.76
C LYS A 824 23.82 -47.66 13.57
N GLY A 825 23.99 -48.14 12.34
CA GLY A 825 24.36 -49.53 12.04
C GLY A 825 25.65 -50.01 12.70
N SER A 826 26.65 -49.13 12.86
CA SER A 826 27.92 -49.47 13.53
C SER A 826 27.76 -49.74 15.04
N GLU A 827 26.67 -49.27 15.65
CA GLU A 827 26.38 -49.40 17.09
C GLU A 827 25.48 -50.61 17.40
N ILE A 828 24.76 -51.16 16.41
CA ILE A 828 23.81 -52.28 16.56
C ILE A 828 24.51 -53.61 16.90
N GLY A 829 25.78 -53.76 16.52
CA GLY A 829 26.56 -54.98 16.80
C GLY A 829 26.09 -56.24 16.06
N MET A 830 25.24 -56.10 15.03
CA MET A 830 24.73 -57.18 14.18
C MET A 830 25.17 -57.00 12.73
N THR A 831 25.34 -58.10 12.01
CA THR A 831 25.63 -58.10 10.57
C THR A 831 24.39 -57.76 9.75
N GLU A 832 24.57 -57.21 8.55
CA GLU A 832 23.48 -56.86 7.63
C GLU A 832 22.59 -58.08 7.28
N GLU A 833 23.19 -59.27 7.26
CA GLU A 833 22.52 -60.56 7.05
C GLU A 833 21.61 -60.95 8.23
N GLU A 834 22.07 -60.73 9.47
CA GLU A 834 21.29 -60.99 10.68
C GLU A 834 20.11 -60.01 10.82
N ILE A 835 20.30 -58.74 10.46
CA ILE A 835 19.25 -57.72 10.46
C ILE A 835 18.16 -58.06 9.43
N MET A 836 18.55 -58.50 8.23
CA MET A 836 17.61 -58.92 7.18
C MET A 836 16.87 -60.21 7.52
N ALA A 837 17.50 -61.13 8.26
CA ALA A 837 16.86 -62.33 8.78
C ALA A 837 15.83 -62.00 9.89
N LEU A 838 16.14 -61.07 10.79
CA LEU A 838 15.23 -60.56 11.82
C LEU A 838 13.98 -59.93 11.20
N TRP A 839 14.14 -59.02 10.24
CA TRP A 839 13.02 -58.38 9.56
C TRP A 839 12.08 -59.40 8.89
N LYS A 840 12.64 -60.39 8.19
CA LYS A 840 11.84 -61.47 7.57
C LYS A 840 11.06 -62.28 8.61
N LYS A 841 11.69 -62.58 9.75
CA LYS A 841 11.09 -63.38 10.82
C LYS A 841 9.93 -62.65 11.51
N GLU A 842 10.11 -61.39 11.88
CA GLU A 842 9.08 -60.59 12.54
C GLU A 842 7.91 -60.26 11.61
N ASN A 843 8.16 -59.92 10.33
CA ASN A 843 7.07 -59.72 9.36
C ASN A 843 6.25 -61.02 9.15
N LEU A 844 6.89 -62.19 9.14
CA LEU A 844 6.20 -63.48 9.07
C LEU A 844 5.31 -63.74 10.30
N LEU A 845 5.76 -63.32 11.50
CA LEU A 845 4.99 -63.41 12.75
C LEU A 845 3.84 -62.39 12.81
N ALA A 846 4.07 -61.15 12.35
CA ALA A 846 3.04 -60.12 12.25
C ALA A 846 1.91 -60.53 11.29
N VAL A 847 2.23 -61.10 10.12
CA VAL A 847 1.25 -61.62 9.16
C VAL A 847 0.45 -62.80 9.75
N GLN A 848 1.03 -63.61 10.63
CA GLN A 848 0.32 -64.69 11.33
C GLN A 848 -0.56 -64.21 12.50
N GLY A 849 -0.12 -63.20 13.26
CA GLY A 849 -0.90 -62.55 14.32
C GLY A 849 -2.15 -61.82 13.81
N PHE A 850 -2.09 -61.29 12.58
CA PHE A 850 -3.22 -60.63 11.92
C PHE A 850 -4.43 -61.54 11.67
N ARG A 851 -4.23 -62.86 11.51
CA ARG A 851 -5.36 -63.82 11.43
C ARG A 851 -6.13 -63.94 12.75
N ASN A 852 -5.51 -63.64 13.88
CA ASN A 852 -6.15 -63.71 15.21
C ASN A 852 -6.72 -62.37 15.68
N ILE A 853 -6.10 -61.23 15.33
CA ILE A 853 -6.56 -59.90 15.77
C ILE A 853 -7.74 -59.37 14.92
N HIS A 854 -7.84 -59.77 13.65
CA HIS A 854 -8.98 -59.37 12.79
C HIS A 854 -10.33 -59.96 13.29
N LEU A 855 -10.28 -61.08 14.02
CA LEU A 855 -11.45 -61.65 14.71
C LEU A 855 -11.81 -60.90 15.99
N HIS A 856 -10.87 -60.19 16.64
CA HIS A 856 -11.16 -59.46 17.88
C HIS A 856 -11.58 -58.00 17.64
N ARG A 857 -10.95 -57.28 16.69
CA ARG A 857 -11.33 -55.88 16.36
C ARG A 857 -12.67 -55.74 15.61
N GLN A 858 -13.26 -56.82 15.09
CA GLN A 858 -14.64 -56.78 14.58
C GLN A 858 -15.71 -56.87 15.69
N PHE A 859 -15.35 -57.31 16.90
CA PHE A 859 -16.30 -57.37 18.01
C PHE A 859 -16.42 -56.06 18.81
N GLU A 860 -15.41 -55.18 18.78
CA GLU A 860 -15.46 -53.87 19.48
C GLU A 860 -16.03 -52.71 18.63
N LYS A 861 -16.45 -52.96 17.39
CA LYS A 861 -17.18 -51.97 16.54
C LYS A 861 -18.71 -52.09 16.63
N LYS A 862 -19.23 -52.84 17.60
CA LYS A 862 -20.67 -52.93 17.94
C LYS A 862 -20.87 -52.84 19.46
N GLU A 863 -20.56 -51.69 20.02
CA GLU A 863 -21.16 -51.04 21.20
C GLU A 863 -20.74 -49.56 21.16
#